data_AF-A0A9P1FDQ6-F1
#
_entry.id   AF-A0A9P1FDQ6-F1
#
_cell.length_a   1.000
_cell.length_b   1.000
_cell.length_c   1.000
_cell.angle_alpha   90.00
_cell.angle_beta   90.00
_cell.angle_gamma   90.00
#
_symmetry.space_group_name_H-M   'P 1'
#
loop_
_entity.id
_entity.type
_entity.pdbx_description
1 polymer ?
#
loop_
_entity_poly.entity_id
_entity_poly.type
_entity_poly.pdbx_seq_one_letter_code
_entity_poly.pdbx_strand_id
1 'polypeptide(L)'
;MKFAKRVCYSCCALIWAALVFASLLTRGRVRQVIHHQHATANPTYDPLGSEMFVSSGFEEIWDQHVQCFDKSTVSLTLAFDVGRNGLTNQHIALLHGFAVAVLLGAETIVEPRLWIGLKEISLQQLYDGAQISKALKQLNIAFLPEPPNNVETVDLELQNNMGGEPLRAICSRARNVLRRKSKPKGFLLHLGLAAGLLRVEESNLGLISFLDKHLEYNQGIQMATQNILNKLPTAFNGLHLSPETYKTLPKEVVPKLMEAGFGFDTTLFVASEVPLEGFETGAWLPYHMVTILNFSEETTMDGMDGTDGHMEFWDFLGPMNQLILQKAINFTGFSLSNHSCAIAQHRWRSRGSCDKAYDSGTYFDGPSTPMFLWRGDWPWWPSCEKDVGGASQAIPKRIVSQSCRLIFFAGVEGTGHHFWHSLLPHLHPFTTWSENFSAQLYDNYHKVGFFSTWDESVRSNHSIRIKQLMADADRSIREQGGGILPLNVLSEGTSGMMSYPNLFGVDRALQYPNVHALAKLAEDAGVDLRIVLLVRHPGSIVRSGLKRHFEKTQMHAIKMYTLALALLSAQLSLLDPSFFACWRYEAPTVGISDLLQFMGSREDPDDFKQVVAKESRQGANEIGATPAALQTATALHNAMLSKYCNASLADDNVSSQKLPKRIVSQSCRFPFFAGIEGTGHHFWHSLLPYLHPFTNWSGNLSAELYSGDHKTGFFSTWDESVRSNHSIRIKQMMADADRSIREQGGGIVPLNVLNERVSGMMSYPNFLGRTRALQNPDVPALAKLAEDAGVDLRIVLLLRHPRSVVRSGMRRGYEKGGLIHAISMYTATLSLLSTHLSLLDPSFIACWRYEAPNVGISDLLSFMGSQEDPGDFKQIIAKYYRGGKKHASSAGEKLADEALQTATALHNELIAKYCKPRSAHARP
;
A
#
# COMPACT_ATOMS: atom_id res chain seq x y z
N MET A 1 47.83 -6.12 -34.87
CA MET A 1 46.77 -6.39 -35.87
C MET A 1 46.64 -7.85 -36.32
N LYS A 2 47.72 -8.59 -36.67
CA LYS A 2 47.60 -10.02 -37.07
C LYS A 2 47.12 -10.96 -35.96
N PHE A 3 47.41 -10.65 -34.69
CA PHE A 3 46.94 -11.41 -33.53
C PHE A 3 45.43 -11.23 -33.27
N ALA A 4 44.91 -10.00 -33.41
CA ALA A 4 43.49 -9.70 -33.26
C ALA A 4 42.61 -10.37 -34.34
N LYS A 5 43.13 -10.53 -35.57
CA LYS A 5 42.42 -11.29 -36.62
C LYS A 5 42.31 -12.78 -36.31
N ARG A 6 43.33 -13.40 -35.70
CA ARG A 6 43.29 -14.83 -35.35
C ARG A 6 42.31 -15.13 -34.21
N VAL A 7 42.24 -14.26 -33.20
CA VAL A 7 41.28 -14.42 -32.08
C VAL A 7 39.83 -14.28 -32.57
N CYS A 8 39.56 -13.36 -33.51
CA CYS A 8 38.21 -13.16 -34.04
C CYS A 8 37.70 -14.37 -34.85
N TYR A 9 38.56 -14.99 -35.67
CA TYR A 9 38.20 -16.21 -36.42
C TYR A 9 37.93 -17.42 -35.53
N SER A 10 38.72 -17.60 -34.46
CA SER A 10 38.52 -18.69 -33.50
C SER A 10 37.24 -18.53 -32.67
N CYS A 11 36.89 -17.30 -32.28
CA CYS A 11 35.63 -17.03 -31.59
C CYS A 11 34.41 -17.24 -32.50
N CYS A 12 34.46 -16.82 -33.76
CA CYS A 12 33.37 -17.05 -34.71
C CYS A 12 33.16 -18.54 -35.02
N ALA A 13 34.23 -19.32 -35.14
CA ALA A 13 34.13 -20.76 -35.36
C ALA A 13 33.51 -21.52 -34.17
N LEU A 14 33.84 -21.11 -32.94
CA LEU A 14 33.26 -21.67 -31.71
C LEU A 14 31.77 -21.34 -31.56
N ILE A 15 31.36 -20.11 -31.89
CA ILE A 15 29.95 -19.70 -31.89
C ILE A 15 29.16 -20.48 -32.95
N TRP A 16 29.74 -20.67 -34.14
CA TRP A 16 29.10 -21.42 -35.21
C TRP A 16 28.94 -22.91 -34.87
N ALA A 17 29.97 -23.53 -34.27
CA ALA A 17 29.90 -24.90 -33.80
C ALA A 17 28.85 -25.08 -32.68
N ALA A 18 28.74 -24.14 -31.75
CA ALA A 18 27.73 -24.16 -30.69
C ALA A 18 26.30 -24.03 -31.24
N LEU A 19 26.09 -23.19 -32.26
CA LEU A 19 24.78 -23.03 -32.92
C LEU A 19 24.38 -24.26 -33.72
N VAL A 20 25.33 -24.91 -34.41
CA VAL A 20 25.09 -26.18 -35.12
C VAL A 20 24.75 -27.30 -34.12
N PHE A 21 25.46 -27.38 -32.99
CA PHE A 21 25.19 -28.38 -31.96
C PHE A 21 23.83 -28.19 -31.27
N ALA A 22 23.43 -26.94 -31.00
CA ALA A 22 22.10 -26.62 -30.46
C ALA A 22 20.95 -26.93 -31.46
N SER A 23 21.20 -26.74 -32.76
CA SER A 23 20.23 -27.06 -33.83
C SER A 23 20.05 -28.58 -34.04
N LEU A 24 21.12 -29.36 -33.80
CA LEU A 24 21.05 -30.83 -33.83
C LEU A 24 20.33 -31.41 -32.60
N LEU A 25 20.52 -30.83 -31.41
CA LEU A 25 19.83 -31.26 -30.18
C LEU A 25 18.33 -30.96 -30.19
N THR A 26 17.90 -29.89 -30.87
CA THR A 26 16.48 -29.52 -30.96
C THR A 26 15.68 -30.35 -31.96
N ARG A 27 16.35 -30.95 -32.96
CA ARG A 27 15.69 -31.85 -33.94
C ARG A 27 15.48 -33.28 -33.46
N GLY A 28 16.13 -33.70 -32.35
CA GLY A 28 16.04 -35.05 -31.81
C GLY A 28 14.88 -35.32 -30.82
N ARG A 29 14.06 -34.32 -30.46
CA ARG A 29 13.04 -34.43 -29.40
C ARG A 29 11.60 -34.12 -29.83
N VAL A 30 11.26 -34.35 -31.11
CA VAL A 30 9.87 -34.28 -31.58
C VAL A 30 9.55 -35.53 -32.40
N ARG A 31 9.35 -36.67 -31.72
CA ARG A 31 8.60 -37.83 -32.24
C ARG A 31 8.43 -38.89 -31.15
N GLN A 32 7.41 -38.73 -30.32
CA GLN A 32 6.65 -39.81 -29.69
C GLN A 32 5.49 -39.20 -28.89
N VAL A 33 4.40 -39.95 -28.78
CA VAL A 33 3.11 -39.60 -28.16
C VAL A 33 2.12 -38.93 -29.11
N ILE A 34 1.36 -39.74 -29.86
CA ILE A 34 -0.09 -39.98 -29.67
C ILE A 34 -0.51 -41.12 -30.63
N HIS A 35 -0.87 -42.27 -30.06
CA HIS A 35 -1.75 -43.25 -30.71
C HIS A 35 -2.89 -43.51 -29.71
N HIS A 36 -4.09 -43.06 -30.03
CA HIS A 36 -5.30 -43.81 -29.68
C HIS A 36 -6.44 -43.46 -30.65
N GLN A 37 -7.00 -44.52 -31.22
CA GLN A 37 -8.16 -44.55 -32.09
C GLN A 37 -9.45 -44.32 -31.29
N HIS A 38 -10.44 -43.65 -31.88
CA HIS A 38 -11.80 -44.19 -31.98
C HIS A 38 -12.55 -43.54 -33.14
N ALA A 39 -13.22 -44.41 -33.90
CA ALA A 39 -14.01 -44.12 -35.09
C ALA A 39 -15.42 -43.62 -34.74
N THR A 40 -16.03 -42.83 -35.62
CA THR A 40 -17.43 -42.98 -36.12
C THR A 40 -17.72 -42.06 -37.31
N ALA A 41 -18.03 -42.69 -38.45
CA ALA A 41 -18.97 -42.37 -39.55
C ALA A 41 -19.40 -40.91 -39.87
N ASN A 42 -18.95 -40.40 -41.03
CA ASN A 42 -19.67 -39.98 -42.28
C ASN A 42 -21.12 -39.42 -42.27
N PRO A 43 -21.59 -38.67 -43.33
CA PRO A 43 -20.87 -38.08 -44.48
C PRO A 43 -21.39 -36.68 -45.01
N THR A 44 -20.74 -36.23 -46.10
CA THR A 44 -21.19 -35.32 -47.20
C THR A 44 -21.25 -33.80 -47.00
N TYR A 45 -20.32 -33.05 -47.62
CA TYR A 45 -20.54 -32.37 -48.93
C TYR A 45 -19.22 -31.73 -49.44
N ASP A 46 -19.06 -31.77 -50.77
CA ASP A 46 -17.87 -31.45 -51.59
C ASP A 46 -18.08 -30.06 -52.31
N PRO A 47 -17.24 -29.60 -53.27
CA PRO A 47 -16.17 -28.62 -53.07
C PRO A 47 -16.22 -27.42 -54.06
N LEU A 48 -15.28 -26.47 -53.94
CA LEU A 48 -14.75 -25.57 -55.00
C LEU A 48 -13.48 -24.93 -54.38
N GLY A 49 -12.27 -24.89 -54.92
CA GLY A 49 -11.70 -25.19 -56.24
C GLY A 49 -10.43 -24.31 -56.39
N SER A 50 -9.53 -24.70 -57.29
CA SER A 50 -8.29 -24.04 -57.76
C SER A 50 -6.99 -24.32 -56.96
N GLU A 51 -6.18 -25.33 -57.34
CA GLU A 51 -5.18 -25.38 -58.45
C GLU A 51 -3.81 -24.82 -58.01
N MET A 52 -2.72 -25.60 -57.89
CA MET A 52 -1.85 -26.33 -58.86
C MET A 52 -0.46 -25.63 -58.83
N PHE A 53 0.62 -26.25 -58.33
CA PHE A 53 1.69 -27.01 -59.03
C PHE A 53 2.53 -27.67 -57.91
N VAL A 54 2.77 -28.98 -57.79
CA VAL A 54 3.46 -29.98 -58.64
C VAL A 54 4.90 -29.60 -59.02
N SER A 55 5.88 -30.23 -58.37
CA SER A 55 6.84 -31.18 -58.98
C SER A 55 7.68 -31.82 -57.85
N SER A 56 7.54 -33.14 -57.63
CA SER A 56 8.43 -34.24 -58.10
C SER A 56 9.79 -34.28 -57.37
N GLY A 57 10.29 -35.39 -56.83
CA GLY A 57 9.82 -36.78 -56.82
C GLY A 57 10.93 -37.70 -56.26
N PHE A 58 10.50 -38.93 -55.92
CA PHE A 58 11.21 -40.22 -55.93
C PHE A 58 12.44 -40.40 -55.01
N GLU A 59 12.37 -41.32 -54.01
CA GLU A 59 12.66 -42.77 -54.08
C GLU A 59 14.19 -43.02 -54.17
N GLU A 60 14.85 -44.01 -53.55
CA GLU A 60 14.48 -45.34 -53.05
C GLU A 60 15.75 -45.93 -52.36
N ILE A 61 15.55 -46.84 -51.39
CA ILE A 61 16.24 -48.14 -51.25
C ILE A 61 17.66 -48.34 -50.61
N TRP A 62 17.69 -49.43 -49.80
CA TRP A 62 18.74 -50.41 -49.41
C TRP A 62 19.68 -50.18 -48.19
N ASP A 63 19.23 -50.67 -47.04
CA ASP A 63 19.71 -51.86 -46.29
C ASP A 63 21.22 -52.20 -46.15
N GLN A 64 21.54 -52.66 -44.93
CA GLN A 64 22.67 -53.51 -44.50
C GLN A 64 24.09 -52.91 -44.39
N HIS A 65 24.58 -52.77 -43.16
CA HIS A 65 25.67 -53.61 -42.61
C HIS A 65 25.83 -53.39 -41.10
N VAL A 66 25.81 -54.50 -40.36
CA VAL A 66 26.19 -54.63 -38.96
C VAL A 66 27.68 -55.02 -38.91
N GLN A 67 28.36 -54.59 -37.84
CA GLN A 67 29.58 -55.12 -37.19
C GLN A 67 30.93 -54.36 -37.28
N CYS A 68 31.45 -54.14 -36.06
CA CYS A 68 32.84 -54.02 -35.61
C CYS A 68 33.59 -52.66 -35.73
N PHE A 69 33.86 -52.04 -34.57
CA PHE A 69 35.16 -51.53 -34.06
C PHE A 69 34.86 -50.73 -32.77
N ASP A 70 35.04 -51.32 -31.59
CA ASP A 70 36.25 -51.34 -30.74
C ASP A 70 36.39 -50.10 -29.82
N LYS A 71 36.66 -50.41 -28.55
CA LYS A 71 36.80 -49.49 -27.43
C LYS A 71 38.06 -48.65 -27.60
N SER A 72 37.90 -47.34 -27.78
CA SER A 72 38.98 -46.40 -27.48
C SER A 72 38.51 -45.39 -26.44
N THR A 73 39.19 -45.43 -25.31
CA THR A 73 39.07 -44.49 -24.20
C THR A 73 39.61 -43.13 -24.66
N VAL A 74 38.75 -42.12 -24.79
CA VAL A 74 39.21 -40.74 -24.96
C VAL A 74 39.52 -40.18 -23.57
N SER A 75 40.80 -40.11 -23.22
CA SER A 75 41.25 -39.32 -22.07
C SER A 75 41.40 -37.87 -22.52
N LEU A 76 40.57 -36.98 -21.98
CA LEU A 76 40.70 -35.54 -22.20
C LEU A 76 41.53 -34.94 -21.06
N THR A 77 42.84 -34.79 -21.28
CA THR A 77 43.71 -34.05 -20.35
C THR A 77 43.72 -32.57 -20.73
N LEU A 78 43.08 -31.72 -19.94
CA LEU A 78 43.22 -30.26 -20.03
C LEU A 78 44.36 -29.81 -19.11
N ALA A 79 45.50 -29.45 -19.70
CA ALA A 79 46.57 -28.75 -19.00
C ALA A 79 46.47 -27.24 -19.29
N PHE A 80 46.44 -26.41 -18.25
CA PHE A 80 46.58 -24.96 -18.38
C PHE A 80 47.80 -24.50 -17.59
N ASP A 81 48.75 -23.89 -18.31
CA ASP A 81 49.88 -23.15 -17.75
C ASP A 81 49.42 -21.71 -17.46
N VAL A 82 49.49 -21.29 -16.20
CA VAL A 82 48.99 -19.99 -15.74
C VAL A 82 50.17 -19.08 -15.44
N GLY A 83 50.48 -18.22 -16.40
CA GLY A 83 51.40 -17.09 -16.20
C GLY A 83 50.81 -16.03 -15.25
N ARG A 84 51.71 -15.36 -14.51
CA ARG A 84 51.44 -14.31 -13.52
C ARG A 84 50.49 -13.23 -14.03
N ASN A 85 49.20 -13.32 -13.72
CA ASN A 85 48.27 -12.24 -13.35
C ASN A 85 46.90 -12.88 -13.03
N GLY A 86 46.43 -12.73 -11.79
CA GLY A 86 45.40 -13.58 -11.18
C GLY A 86 43.97 -13.46 -11.75
N LEU A 87 43.20 -14.54 -11.57
CA LEU A 87 41.77 -14.61 -11.90
C LEU A 87 40.92 -13.97 -10.80
N THR A 88 39.90 -13.20 -11.19
CA THR A 88 38.85 -12.67 -10.29
C THR A 88 37.75 -13.71 -10.02
N ASN A 89 37.02 -13.55 -8.91
CA ASN A 89 35.96 -14.47 -8.46
C ASN A 89 34.82 -14.71 -9.48
N GLN A 90 34.61 -13.79 -10.42
CA GLN A 90 33.63 -13.96 -11.50
C GLN A 90 34.06 -15.00 -12.55
N HIS A 91 35.36 -15.16 -12.80
CA HIS A 91 35.86 -16.18 -13.73
C HIS A 91 35.74 -17.58 -13.14
N ILE A 92 35.89 -17.72 -11.82
CA ILE A 92 35.74 -18.99 -11.09
C ILE A 92 34.28 -19.45 -11.10
N ALA A 93 33.32 -18.52 -10.95
CA ALA A 93 31.89 -18.84 -11.00
C ALA A 93 31.41 -19.29 -12.39
N LEU A 94 31.95 -18.69 -13.45
CA LEU A 94 31.67 -19.08 -14.85
C LEU A 94 32.27 -20.45 -15.19
N LEU A 95 33.47 -20.75 -14.70
CA LEU A 95 34.10 -22.08 -14.84
C LEU A 95 33.32 -23.17 -14.10
N HIS A 96 32.80 -22.87 -12.91
CA HIS A 96 31.92 -23.79 -12.17
C HIS A 96 30.58 -24.04 -12.90
N GLY A 97 29.96 -22.99 -13.45
CA GLY A 97 28.72 -23.13 -14.21
C GLY A 97 28.90 -24.00 -15.47
N PHE A 98 30.03 -23.87 -16.16
CA PHE A 98 30.33 -24.63 -17.38
C PHE A 98 30.64 -26.10 -17.08
N ALA A 99 31.38 -26.39 -16.00
CA ALA A 99 31.67 -27.76 -15.57
C ALA A 99 30.41 -28.53 -15.15
N VAL A 100 29.47 -27.87 -14.46
CA VAL A 100 28.19 -28.48 -14.04
C VAL A 100 27.27 -28.73 -15.24
N ALA A 101 27.25 -27.83 -16.23
CA ALA A 101 26.45 -28.03 -17.45
C ALA A 101 26.95 -29.19 -18.32
N VAL A 102 28.27 -29.42 -18.38
CA VAL A 102 28.86 -30.57 -19.10
C VAL A 102 28.59 -31.88 -18.37
N LEU A 103 28.56 -31.88 -17.03
CA LEU A 103 28.27 -33.07 -16.24
C LEU A 103 26.79 -33.49 -16.24
N LEU A 104 25.86 -32.55 -16.44
CA LEU A 104 24.42 -32.83 -16.46
C LEU A 104 23.90 -33.23 -17.86
N GLY A 105 24.75 -33.22 -18.89
CA GLY A 105 24.37 -33.50 -20.28
C GLY A 105 24.80 -34.86 -20.83
N ALA A 106 25.50 -35.71 -20.05
CA ALA A 106 25.98 -37.00 -20.52
C ALA A 106 25.24 -38.16 -19.80
N GLU A 107 24.41 -38.89 -20.54
CA GLU A 107 23.89 -40.19 -20.09
C GLU A 107 25.00 -41.26 -20.17
N THR A 108 25.90 -41.24 -19.20
CA THR A 108 26.72 -42.40 -18.84
C THR A 108 26.91 -42.44 -17.32
N ILE A 109 26.66 -43.62 -16.74
CA ILE A 109 26.74 -43.89 -15.30
C ILE A 109 28.19 -43.66 -14.84
N VAL A 110 28.40 -42.62 -14.04
CA VAL A 110 29.59 -42.46 -13.19
C VAL A 110 29.08 -42.12 -11.79
N GLU A 111 29.35 -43.00 -10.82
CA GLU A 111 29.02 -42.76 -9.41
C GLU A 111 29.81 -41.57 -8.87
N PRO A 112 29.17 -40.53 -8.30
CA PRO A 112 29.91 -39.42 -7.70
C PRO A 112 30.42 -39.81 -6.31
N ARG A 113 31.70 -39.50 -6.05
CA ARG A 113 32.39 -39.68 -4.76
C ARG A 113 32.63 -38.33 -4.10
N LEU A 114 32.34 -38.23 -2.80
CA LEU A 114 32.49 -36.99 -2.03
C LEU A 114 33.63 -37.15 -1.02
N TRP A 115 34.52 -36.16 -0.98
CA TRP A 115 35.64 -36.11 -0.04
C TRP A 115 35.35 -35.09 1.06
N ILE A 116 35.47 -35.51 2.33
CA ILE A 116 35.38 -34.63 3.49
C ILE A 116 36.67 -34.78 4.28
N GLY A 117 37.55 -33.78 4.18
CA GLY A 117 38.94 -33.89 4.62
C GLY A 117 39.73 -34.90 3.77
N LEU A 118 40.63 -35.68 4.40
CA LEU A 118 41.48 -36.68 3.72
C LEU A 118 40.83 -38.06 3.57
N LYS A 119 39.51 -38.18 3.70
CA LYS A 119 38.82 -39.47 3.63
C LYS A 119 37.67 -39.45 2.63
N GLU A 120 37.66 -40.50 1.81
CA GLU A 120 36.64 -40.75 0.78
C GLU A 120 35.42 -41.43 1.41
N ILE A 121 34.22 -40.93 1.10
CA ILE A 121 32.95 -41.50 1.57
C ILE A 121 32.04 -41.74 0.37
N SER A 122 31.44 -42.94 0.28
CA SER A 122 30.48 -43.26 -0.77
C SER A 122 29.07 -42.77 -0.43
N LEU A 123 28.25 -42.48 -1.44
CA LEU A 123 26.89 -41.96 -1.25
C LEU A 123 25.96 -42.95 -0.49
N GLN A 124 26.26 -44.25 -0.53
CA GLN A 124 25.55 -45.27 0.25
C GLN A 124 25.76 -45.09 1.77
N GLN A 125 26.91 -44.54 2.19
CA GLN A 125 27.24 -44.31 3.61
C GLN A 125 26.58 -43.03 4.18
N LEU A 126 26.11 -42.14 3.30
CA LEU A 126 25.42 -40.89 3.67
C LEU A 126 23.93 -41.09 3.99
N TYR A 127 23.34 -42.21 3.58
CA TYR A 127 21.92 -42.53 3.84
C TYR A 127 21.69 -43.28 5.16
N ASP A 128 22.75 -43.70 5.84
CA ASP A 128 22.65 -44.37 7.15
C ASP A 128 23.03 -43.39 8.28
N GLY A 129 22.00 -42.84 8.93
CA GLY A 129 22.14 -41.85 10.00
C GLY A 129 23.01 -42.29 11.18
N ALA A 130 23.17 -43.61 11.39
CA ALA A 130 24.03 -44.14 12.45
C ALA A 130 25.54 -43.99 12.16
N GLN A 131 25.94 -43.94 10.89
CA GLN A 131 27.35 -43.80 10.47
C GLN A 131 27.84 -42.35 10.52
N ILE A 132 26.97 -41.37 10.24
CA ILE A 132 27.28 -39.94 10.32
C ILE A 132 27.60 -39.54 11.77
N SER A 133 26.84 -40.04 12.74
CA SER A 133 27.11 -39.82 14.17
C SER A 133 28.46 -40.40 14.62
N LYS A 134 28.87 -41.54 14.05
CA LYS A 134 30.15 -42.19 14.33
C LYS A 134 31.34 -41.47 13.68
N ALA A 135 31.17 -40.92 12.48
CA ALA A 135 32.19 -40.12 11.79
C ALA A 135 32.43 -38.77 12.48
N LEU A 136 31.38 -38.13 12.99
CA LEU A 136 31.48 -36.87 13.73
C LEU A 136 32.13 -37.04 15.12
N LYS A 137 31.93 -38.20 15.78
CA LYS A 137 32.60 -38.55 17.05
C LYS A 137 34.11 -38.81 16.91
N GLN A 138 34.61 -39.09 15.71
CA GLN A 138 36.05 -39.35 15.47
C GLN A 138 36.87 -38.07 15.20
N LEU A 139 36.24 -36.90 15.08
CA LEU A 139 36.89 -35.63 14.71
C LEU A 139 37.37 -34.76 15.89
N ASN A 140 37.38 -35.31 17.11
CA ASN A 140 38.06 -34.78 18.31
C ASN A 140 38.05 -33.24 18.50
N ILE A 141 36.87 -32.62 18.39
CA ILE A 141 36.65 -31.22 18.81
C ILE A 141 36.20 -31.23 20.27
N ALA A 142 37.04 -30.68 21.15
CA ALA A 142 36.86 -30.69 22.59
C ALA A 142 35.67 -29.82 23.05
N PHE A 143 34.80 -30.38 23.90
CA PHE A 143 33.90 -29.63 24.77
C PHE A 143 34.26 -29.90 26.24
N LEU A 144 34.39 -28.83 27.03
CA LEU A 144 34.52 -28.85 28.50
C LEU A 144 33.14 -29.08 29.16
N PRO A 145 33.09 -29.51 30.44
CA PRO A 145 32.23 -30.61 30.89
C PRO A 145 30.83 -30.19 31.37
N GLU A 146 29.90 -31.15 31.28
CA GLU A 146 28.55 -31.08 31.85
C GLU A 146 28.54 -31.10 33.39
N PRO A 147 27.56 -30.46 34.06
CA PRO A 147 27.21 -30.76 35.44
C PRO A 147 26.25 -31.96 35.52
N PRO A 148 26.17 -32.64 36.69
CA PRO A 148 25.57 -33.97 36.79
C PRO A 148 24.04 -33.96 36.79
N ASN A 149 23.54 -35.09 36.26
CA ASN A 149 22.15 -35.53 36.16
C ASN A 149 21.30 -35.31 37.42
N ASN A 150 20.14 -34.69 37.22
CA ASN A 150 18.81 -35.22 37.56
C ASN A 150 17.81 -34.06 37.50
N VAL A 151 16.85 -34.11 36.56
CA VAL A 151 15.42 -33.73 36.70
C VAL A 151 14.77 -33.86 35.31
N GLU A 152 13.53 -34.35 35.35
CA GLU A 152 12.68 -34.85 34.28
C GLU A 152 12.41 -33.89 33.11
N THR A 153 12.16 -34.54 31.97
CA THR A 153 11.53 -34.09 30.72
C THR A 153 10.68 -32.82 30.78
N VAL A 154 11.09 -31.80 30.00
CA VAL A 154 10.18 -30.87 29.30
C VAL A 154 10.74 -30.59 27.92
N ASP A 155 9.96 -30.90 26.89
CA ASP A 155 10.24 -30.67 25.47
C ASP A 155 10.46 -29.18 25.15
N LEU A 156 11.54 -28.92 24.41
CA LEU A 156 11.85 -27.66 23.76
C LEU A 156 11.99 -27.94 22.26
N GLU A 157 10.96 -27.63 21.48
CA GLU A 157 11.12 -27.35 20.05
C GLU A 157 11.38 -25.85 19.86
N LEU A 158 12.61 -25.53 19.45
CA LEU A 158 13.05 -24.18 19.12
C LEU A 158 13.88 -24.25 17.83
N GLN A 159 13.24 -24.02 16.68
CA GLN A 159 13.92 -23.51 15.48
C GLN A 159 13.00 -22.62 14.64
N ASN A 160 13.33 -21.32 14.63
CA ASN A 160 13.56 -20.47 13.44
C ASN A 160 13.15 -19.00 13.70
N ASN A 161 14.16 -18.14 13.90
CA ASN A 161 14.46 -16.98 13.05
C ASN A 161 15.37 -15.99 13.80
N MET A 162 16.58 -15.80 13.27
CA MET A 162 17.44 -14.67 13.62
C MET A 162 16.89 -13.39 13.01
N GLY A 163 16.71 -12.37 13.84
CA GLY A 163 16.36 -11.02 13.39
C GLY A 163 16.12 -10.07 14.57
N GLY A 164 17.20 -9.51 15.13
CA GLY A 164 17.16 -8.24 15.87
C GLY A 164 16.95 -8.30 17.39
N GLU A 165 17.86 -8.91 18.16
CA GLU A 165 17.99 -8.64 19.60
C GLU A 165 19.44 -8.56 20.10
N PRO A 166 20.08 -7.39 19.99
CA PRO A 166 21.13 -7.04 20.96
C PRO A 166 20.69 -5.92 21.93
N LEU A 167 19.91 -4.94 21.46
CA LEU A 167 19.57 -3.73 22.25
C LEU A 167 18.53 -3.97 23.36
N ARG A 168 17.54 -4.86 23.14
CA ARG A 168 16.56 -5.21 24.18
C ARG A 168 17.17 -6.04 25.30
N ALA A 169 18.09 -6.94 24.97
CA ALA A 169 18.83 -7.73 25.95
C ALA A 169 19.74 -6.84 26.82
N ILE A 170 20.38 -5.83 26.24
CA ILE A 170 21.21 -4.85 26.96
C ILE A 170 20.36 -3.97 27.90
N CYS A 171 19.23 -3.44 27.45
CA CYS A 171 18.34 -2.62 28.28
C CYS A 171 17.64 -3.41 29.40
N SER A 172 17.29 -4.67 29.15
CA SER A 172 16.73 -5.58 30.17
C SER A 172 17.77 -5.94 31.24
N ARG A 173 19.03 -6.17 30.84
CA ARG A 173 20.14 -6.39 31.79
C ARG A 173 20.48 -5.13 32.59
N ALA A 174 20.53 -3.95 31.97
CA ALA A 174 20.78 -2.69 32.66
C ALA A 174 19.72 -2.38 33.72
N ARG A 175 18.44 -2.66 33.41
CA ARG A 175 17.33 -2.49 34.36
C ARG A 175 17.40 -3.45 35.55
N ASN A 176 17.94 -4.66 35.36
CA ASN A 176 18.15 -5.62 36.45
C ASN A 176 19.39 -5.32 37.30
N VAL A 177 20.41 -4.68 36.74
CA VAL A 177 21.60 -4.20 37.49
C VAL A 177 21.25 -2.98 38.35
N LEU A 178 20.38 -2.08 37.88
CA LEU A 178 19.91 -0.90 38.62
C LEU A 178 19.07 -1.23 39.86
N ARG A 179 18.47 -2.42 39.96
CA ARG A 179 17.71 -2.84 41.14
C ARG A 179 18.56 -3.34 42.31
N ARG A 180 19.89 -3.50 42.15
CA ARG A 180 20.71 -4.21 43.14
C ARG A 180 21.86 -3.45 43.80
N LYS A 181 22.14 -2.18 43.50
CA LYS A 181 23.20 -1.45 44.24
C LYS A 181 22.87 0.03 44.49
N SER A 182 22.94 0.40 45.76
CA SER A 182 22.97 1.78 46.27
C SER A 182 24.35 2.41 46.08
N LYS A 183 24.43 3.46 45.25
CA LYS A 183 25.19 4.73 45.45
C LYS A 183 25.37 5.46 44.09
N PRO A 184 25.03 6.77 43.98
CA PRO A 184 25.02 7.47 42.70
C PRO A 184 26.26 8.36 42.57
N LYS A 185 27.33 7.87 41.93
CA LYS A 185 28.42 8.76 41.44
C LYS A 185 28.95 8.43 40.03
N GLY A 186 28.48 7.36 39.39
CA GLY A 186 28.99 6.94 38.08
C GLY A 186 28.12 7.32 36.87
N PHE A 187 26.92 7.88 37.06
CA PHE A 187 25.96 8.04 35.97
C PHE A 187 26.25 9.24 35.04
N LEU A 188 26.78 10.35 35.57
CA LEU A 188 27.06 11.55 34.77
C LEU A 188 28.27 11.39 33.84
N LEU A 189 29.27 10.58 34.22
CA LEU A 189 30.48 10.39 33.40
C LEU A 189 30.22 9.49 32.16
N HIS A 190 29.27 8.55 32.25
CA HIS A 190 28.94 7.65 31.14
C HIS A 190 27.97 8.25 30.11
N LEU A 191 27.12 9.20 30.52
CA LEU A 191 26.30 9.98 29.58
C LEU A 191 27.12 11.01 28.80
N GLY A 192 28.12 11.64 29.44
CA GLY A 192 29.06 12.54 28.76
C GLY A 192 29.93 11.84 27.69
N LEU A 193 30.37 10.60 27.96
CA LEU A 193 31.16 9.82 27.00
C LEU A 193 30.33 9.26 25.83
N ALA A 194 29.04 8.98 26.04
CA ALA A 194 28.13 8.56 24.96
C ALA A 194 27.73 9.73 24.05
N ALA A 195 27.62 10.95 24.59
CA ALA A 195 27.37 12.15 23.81
C ALA A 195 28.62 12.65 23.06
N GLY A 196 29.82 12.48 23.62
CA GLY A 196 31.08 12.90 23.00
C GLY A 196 31.57 12.03 21.84
N LEU A 197 31.08 10.79 21.70
CA LEU A 197 31.47 9.86 20.62
C LEU A 197 30.49 9.83 19.44
N LEU A 198 29.40 10.60 19.49
CA LEU A 198 28.49 10.79 18.36
C LEU A 198 28.68 12.21 17.85
N ARG A 199 29.34 12.37 16.68
CA ARG A 199 29.11 13.56 15.86
C ARG A 199 27.65 13.54 15.44
N VAL A 200 26.82 14.32 16.13
CA VAL A 200 25.41 14.49 15.81
C VAL A 200 25.29 15.63 14.81
N GLU A 201 25.05 15.28 13.55
CA GLU A 201 24.42 16.21 12.60
C GLU A 201 22.92 16.32 12.93
N GLU A 202 22.39 17.53 12.73
CA GLU A 202 21.03 17.97 13.00
C GLU A 202 19.97 17.10 12.29
N SER A 203 19.45 16.03 12.91
CA SER A 203 18.25 15.34 12.39
C SER A 203 17.58 14.35 13.36
N ASN A 204 17.68 14.54 14.68
CA ASN A 204 17.01 13.66 15.65
C ASN A 204 15.86 14.35 16.41
N LEU A 205 14.79 14.71 15.68
CA LEU A 205 13.52 15.19 16.24
C LEU A 205 12.82 14.14 17.14
N GLY A 206 13.14 12.84 16.97
CA GLY A 206 12.58 11.76 17.79
C GLY A 206 13.08 11.72 19.24
N LEU A 207 14.33 12.13 19.49
CA LEU A 207 14.89 12.21 20.85
C LEU A 207 14.33 13.43 21.59
N ILE A 208 14.18 14.55 20.88
CA ILE A 208 13.55 15.77 21.41
C ILE A 208 12.09 15.49 21.77
N SER A 209 11.33 14.79 20.90
CA SER A 209 9.94 14.40 21.18
C SER A 209 9.80 13.41 22.36
N PHE A 210 10.78 12.52 22.54
CA PHE A 210 10.81 11.59 23.67
C PHE A 210 11.16 12.29 25.00
N LEU A 211 12.10 13.24 24.98
CA LEU A 211 12.46 14.03 26.16
C LEU A 211 11.34 15.01 26.55
N ASP A 212 10.68 15.64 25.57
CA ASP A 212 9.51 16.51 25.77
C ASP A 212 8.30 15.79 26.39
N LYS A 213 8.22 14.46 26.22
CA LYS A 213 7.16 13.62 26.79
C LYS A 213 7.36 13.30 28.28
N HIS A 214 8.57 13.49 28.80
CA HIS A 214 8.97 13.09 30.15
C HIS A 214 9.51 14.23 31.01
N LEU A 215 9.43 15.47 30.53
CA LEU A 215 9.66 16.67 31.32
C LEU A 215 8.41 16.95 32.18
N GLU A 216 8.29 16.27 33.32
CA GLU A 216 7.40 16.70 34.39
C GLU A 216 8.10 17.81 35.17
N TYR A 217 7.40 18.93 35.40
CA TYR A 217 7.92 19.98 36.28
C TYR A 217 8.21 19.41 37.66
N ASN A 218 9.29 19.87 38.28
CA ASN A 218 9.68 19.46 39.63
C ASN A 218 8.47 19.58 40.60
N GLN A 219 8.28 18.58 41.47
CA GLN A 219 7.15 18.53 42.40
C GLN A 219 7.07 19.77 43.31
N GLY A 220 8.21 20.38 43.67
CA GLY A 220 8.26 21.64 44.42
C GLY A 220 7.69 22.83 43.65
N ILE A 221 7.99 22.94 42.35
CA ILE A 221 7.43 23.95 41.45
C ILE A 221 5.91 23.78 41.34
N GLN A 222 5.43 22.55 41.21
CA GLN A 222 4.00 22.25 41.13
C GLN A 222 3.27 22.63 42.43
N MET A 223 3.83 22.30 43.59
CA MET A 223 3.26 22.66 44.89
C MET A 223 3.25 24.16 45.14
N ALA A 224 4.35 24.86 44.83
CA ALA A 224 4.43 26.31 44.92
C ALA A 224 3.39 26.98 44.01
N THR A 225 3.31 26.54 42.75
CA THR A 225 2.32 27.03 41.77
C THR A 225 0.89 26.81 42.27
N GLN A 226 0.58 25.63 42.82
CA GLN A 226 -0.75 25.34 43.34
C GLN A 226 -1.12 26.24 44.54
N ASN A 227 -0.17 26.52 45.42
CA ASN A 227 -0.38 27.46 46.54
C ASN A 227 -0.71 28.87 46.05
N ILE A 228 -0.10 29.31 44.95
CA ILE A 228 -0.40 30.60 44.32
C ILE A 228 -1.77 30.57 43.64
N LEU A 229 -2.06 29.53 42.85
CA LEU A 229 -3.35 29.37 42.20
C LEU A 229 -4.52 29.39 43.19
N ASN A 230 -4.30 28.87 44.41
CA ASN A 230 -5.30 28.90 45.49
C ASN A 230 -5.54 30.32 46.06
N LYS A 231 -4.60 31.26 45.86
CA LYS A 231 -4.71 32.68 46.24
C LYS A 231 -5.22 33.56 45.11
N LEU A 232 -5.13 33.09 43.86
CA LEU A 232 -5.70 33.78 42.70
C LEU A 232 -7.22 33.58 42.66
N PRO A 233 -7.98 34.53 42.09
CA PRO A 233 -9.39 34.31 41.79
C PRO A 233 -9.57 33.07 40.91
N THR A 234 -10.70 32.37 41.08
CA THR A 234 -11.04 31.17 40.28
C THR A 234 -11.09 31.46 38.78
N ALA A 235 -11.24 32.73 38.41
CA ALA A 235 -11.26 33.23 37.05
C ALA A 235 -10.24 34.38 36.90
N PHE A 236 -9.17 34.13 36.13
CA PHE A 236 -8.20 35.16 35.76
C PHE A 236 -7.77 34.99 34.30
N ASN A 237 -7.36 36.08 33.67
CA ASN A 237 -6.75 36.06 32.34
C ASN A 237 -5.22 36.08 32.47
N GLY A 238 -4.51 35.53 31.48
CA GLY A 238 -3.07 35.40 31.50
C GLY A 238 -2.41 36.15 30.34
N LEU A 239 -1.37 36.93 30.63
CA LEU A 239 -0.55 37.63 29.65
C LEU A 239 0.92 37.26 29.83
N HIS A 240 1.61 36.86 28.75
CA HIS A 240 3.05 36.66 28.75
C HIS A 240 3.77 37.77 27.96
N LEU A 241 4.72 38.45 28.59
CA LEU A 241 5.49 39.57 28.02
C LEU A 241 6.96 39.17 27.85
N SER A 242 7.43 39.07 26.60
CA SER A 242 8.86 38.86 26.32
C SER A 242 9.65 40.18 26.39
N PRO A 243 10.98 40.13 26.55
CA PRO A 243 11.83 41.32 26.58
C PRO A 243 11.75 42.18 25.31
N GLU A 244 11.61 41.56 24.14
CA GLU A 244 11.42 42.29 22.88
C GLU A 244 10.08 43.03 22.85
N THR A 245 9.06 42.43 23.46
CA THR A 245 7.72 43.02 23.55
C THR A 245 7.70 44.21 24.50
N TYR A 246 8.43 44.13 25.63
CA TYR A 246 8.50 45.21 26.61
C TYR A 246 8.96 46.55 26.00
N LYS A 247 9.84 46.51 24.99
CA LYS A 247 10.36 47.71 24.32
C LYS A 247 9.30 48.49 23.53
N THR A 248 8.17 47.89 23.19
CA THR A 248 7.09 48.50 22.39
C THR A 248 5.81 48.78 23.20
N LEU A 249 5.82 48.52 24.51
CA LEU A 249 4.62 48.12 25.26
C LEU A 249 3.56 49.19 25.62
N PRO A 250 3.83 50.50 25.85
CA PRO A 250 2.78 51.33 26.45
C PRO A 250 1.62 51.73 25.52
N LYS A 251 1.81 51.79 24.20
CA LYS A 251 0.81 52.41 23.29
C LYS A 251 -0.09 51.44 22.52
N GLU A 252 0.33 50.20 22.28
CA GLU A 252 -0.41 49.28 21.43
C GLU A 252 -1.05 48.10 22.16
N VAL A 253 -0.50 47.69 23.31
CA VAL A 253 -0.97 46.48 24.01
C VAL A 253 -2.26 46.74 24.78
N VAL A 254 -2.41 47.92 25.39
CA VAL A 254 -3.61 48.26 26.17
C VAL A 254 -4.89 48.27 25.33
N PRO A 255 -4.94 48.94 24.16
CA PRO A 255 -6.11 48.85 23.28
C PRO A 255 -6.44 47.42 22.85
N LYS A 256 -5.40 46.62 22.57
CA LYS A 256 -5.55 45.22 22.15
C LYS A 256 -6.07 44.31 23.26
N LEU A 257 -5.67 44.53 24.51
CA LEU A 257 -6.24 43.84 25.67
C LEU A 257 -7.72 44.23 25.85
N MET A 258 -8.08 45.50 25.67
CA MET A 258 -9.48 45.94 25.72
C MET A 258 -10.31 45.30 24.58
N GLU A 259 -9.81 45.30 23.34
CA GLU A 259 -10.44 44.62 22.19
C GLU A 259 -10.59 43.11 22.41
N ALA A 260 -9.60 42.50 23.06
CA ALA A 260 -9.62 41.09 23.41
C ALA A 260 -10.69 40.74 24.45
N GLY A 261 -11.40 41.73 25.02
CA GLY A 261 -12.53 41.53 25.92
C GLY A 261 -12.13 41.43 27.38
N PHE A 262 -10.94 41.92 27.74
CA PHE A 262 -10.53 42.09 29.13
C PHE A 262 -11.34 43.27 29.71
N GLY A 263 -12.58 43.00 30.08
CA GLY A 263 -13.52 43.99 30.60
C GLY A 263 -13.21 44.44 32.03
N PHE A 264 -14.04 45.37 32.51
CA PHE A 264 -14.06 45.86 33.89
C PHE A 264 -14.10 44.69 34.90
N ASP A 265 -13.34 44.82 35.99
CA ASP A 265 -13.25 43.86 37.10
C ASP A 265 -12.58 42.50 36.78
N THR A 266 -11.78 42.41 35.71
CA THR A 266 -11.03 41.19 35.42
C THR A 266 -9.66 41.16 36.12
N THR A 267 -9.29 40.01 36.65
CA THR A 267 -7.93 39.79 37.19
C THR A 267 -7.00 39.34 36.07
N LEU A 268 -5.86 40.02 35.93
CA LEU A 268 -4.84 39.75 34.93
C LEU A 268 -3.56 39.29 35.61
N PHE A 269 -3.17 38.03 35.38
CA PHE A 269 -1.85 37.54 35.76
C PHE A 269 -0.87 37.81 34.62
N VAL A 270 0.16 38.59 34.89
CA VAL A 270 1.19 38.96 33.92
C VAL A 270 2.48 38.24 34.28
N ALA A 271 2.98 37.38 33.40
CA ALA A 271 4.35 36.87 33.49
C ALA A 271 5.24 37.70 32.58
N SER A 272 6.24 38.36 33.15
CA SER A 272 7.22 39.14 32.39
C SER A 272 8.64 38.71 32.73
N GLU A 273 9.49 38.65 31.72
CA GLU A 273 10.95 38.46 31.85
C GLU A 273 11.68 39.79 32.09
N VAL A 274 10.94 40.92 32.15
CA VAL A 274 11.50 42.27 32.35
C VAL A 274 10.96 42.85 33.66
N PRO A 275 11.78 43.60 34.43
CA PRO A 275 11.29 44.34 35.58
C PRO A 275 10.10 45.21 35.19
N LEU A 276 9.05 45.17 36.01
CA LEU A 276 7.81 45.94 35.79
C LEU A 276 7.94 47.41 36.21
N GLU A 277 9.16 47.97 36.24
CA GLU A 277 9.40 49.38 36.53
C GLU A 277 8.71 50.25 35.47
N GLY A 278 7.53 50.80 35.83
CA GLY A 278 6.62 51.53 34.93
C GLY A 278 5.20 50.94 34.80
N PHE A 279 5.00 49.68 35.21
CA PHE A 279 3.67 49.08 35.40
C PHE A 279 3.06 49.43 36.75
N GLU A 280 3.91 49.57 37.79
CA GLU A 280 3.51 49.86 39.17
C GLU A 280 2.81 51.23 39.32
N THR A 281 3.13 52.18 38.44
CA THR A 281 2.47 53.49 38.42
C THR A 281 1.17 53.49 37.62
N GLY A 282 0.67 52.34 37.14
CA GLY A 282 -0.67 52.12 36.55
C GLY A 282 -1.15 53.17 35.53
N ALA A 283 -0.28 54.04 35.03
CA ALA A 283 -0.68 55.31 34.43
C ALA A 283 -1.32 55.14 33.04
N TRP A 284 -1.26 53.93 32.50
CA TRP A 284 -1.67 53.56 31.15
C TRP A 284 -2.95 52.71 31.15
N LEU A 285 -3.33 52.14 32.29
CA LEU A 285 -4.58 51.42 32.48
C LEU A 285 -5.40 52.20 33.51
N PRO A 286 -6.62 52.65 33.21
CA PRO A 286 -7.45 53.33 34.20
C PRO A 286 -7.53 52.46 35.47
N TYR A 287 -6.96 52.97 36.57
CA TYR A 287 -6.63 52.27 37.83
C TYR A 287 -7.77 51.52 38.53
N HIS A 288 -8.98 51.58 37.96
CA HIS A 288 -10.18 50.95 38.48
C HIS A 288 -10.66 49.75 37.63
N MET A 289 -9.92 49.31 36.61
CA MET A 289 -10.42 48.31 35.65
C MET A 289 -9.80 46.90 35.73
N VAL A 290 -8.53 46.76 36.13
CA VAL A 290 -7.81 45.47 36.07
C VAL A 290 -6.89 45.30 37.28
N THR A 291 -7.03 44.20 38.01
CA THR A 291 -6.08 43.82 39.06
C THR A 291 -4.91 43.07 38.43
N ILE A 292 -3.73 43.67 38.40
CA ILE A 292 -2.50 43.07 37.87
C ILE A 292 -1.79 42.30 38.97
N LEU A 293 -1.51 41.03 38.71
CA LEU A 293 -0.73 40.17 39.60
C LEU A 293 0.52 39.74 38.86
N ASN A 294 1.69 40.02 39.44
CA ASN A 294 2.99 39.56 38.95
C ASN A 294 3.86 39.11 40.14
N PHE A 295 4.85 38.27 39.87
CA PHE A 295 5.95 38.03 40.78
C PHE A 295 6.97 39.17 40.64
N SER A 296 7.02 40.07 41.64
CA SER A 296 8.17 40.97 41.82
C SER A 296 9.17 40.33 42.79
N GLU A 297 10.46 40.63 42.57
CA GLU A 297 11.59 40.13 43.38
C GLU A 297 11.42 40.42 44.89
N GLU A 298 10.68 41.47 45.26
CA GLU A 298 10.51 41.90 46.65
C GLU A 298 9.72 40.92 47.53
N THR A 299 8.87 40.07 46.96
CA THR A 299 8.00 39.18 47.76
C THR A 299 8.70 37.95 48.33
N THR A 300 9.99 37.74 48.04
CA THR A 300 10.70 36.47 48.34
C THR A 300 12.05 36.62 49.04
N MET A 301 12.55 37.84 49.31
CA MET A 301 13.87 38.00 49.96
C MET A 301 13.89 37.65 51.47
N ASP A 302 12.76 37.62 52.17
CA ASP A 302 12.72 37.34 53.62
C ASP A 302 12.99 35.87 54.03
N GLY A 303 13.47 35.01 53.14
CA GLY A 303 13.72 33.59 53.45
C GLY A 303 14.90 32.92 52.75
N MET A 304 15.68 33.63 51.92
CA MET A 304 16.77 33.05 51.14
C MET A 304 18.03 33.93 51.11
N ASP A 305 18.40 34.51 52.25
CA ASP A 305 19.71 35.16 52.40
C ASP A 305 20.78 34.11 52.71
N GLY A 306 21.55 33.71 51.69
CA GLY A 306 22.78 32.97 51.94
C GLY A 306 23.39 32.14 50.84
N THR A 307 23.26 32.48 49.54
CA THR A 307 24.18 31.98 48.50
C THR A 307 24.17 32.89 47.28
N ASP A 308 25.34 33.22 46.73
CA ASP A 308 25.51 33.89 45.43
C ASP A 308 24.79 33.09 44.32
N GLY A 309 23.56 33.49 43.99
CA GLY A 309 22.63 32.62 43.26
C GLY A 309 21.58 33.35 42.42
N HIS A 310 21.95 34.40 41.69
CA HIS A 310 21.01 35.05 40.75
C HIS A 310 20.56 34.12 39.60
N MET A 311 21.30 33.05 39.28
CA MET A 311 20.95 32.11 38.20
C MET A 311 19.90 31.06 38.62
N GLU A 312 19.84 30.65 39.90
CA GLU A 312 18.93 29.57 40.33
C GLU A 312 17.47 30.04 40.51
N PHE A 313 17.25 31.35 40.69
CA PHE A 313 15.91 31.90 40.93
C PHE A 313 15.05 31.97 39.66
N TRP A 314 15.63 32.38 38.52
CA TRP A 314 14.91 32.48 37.24
C TRP A 314 14.51 31.11 36.68
N ASP A 315 15.35 30.10 36.90
CA ASP A 315 15.07 28.71 36.52
C ASP A 315 13.87 28.11 37.29
N PHE A 316 13.51 28.69 38.44
CA PHE A 316 12.33 28.31 39.22
C PHE A 316 11.09 29.11 38.81
N LEU A 317 11.22 30.43 38.62
CA LEU A 317 10.10 31.32 38.30
C LEU A 317 9.52 31.10 36.89
N GLY A 318 10.36 30.86 35.88
CA GLY A 318 9.90 30.64 34.51
C GLY A 318 8.87 29.50 34.40
N PRO A 319 9.20 28.29 34.88
CA PRO A 319 8.26 27.16 34.95
C PRO A 319 6.98 27.43 35.75
N MET A 320 7.07 28.15 36.87
CA MET A 320 5.89 28.52 37.68
C MET A 320 4.95 29.44 36.91
N ASN A 321 5.49 30.49 36.28
CA ASN A 321 4.74 31.41 35.45
C ASN A 321 4.04 30.69 34.29
N GLN A 322 4.72 29.73 33.65
CA GLN A 322 4.10 28.89 32.62
C GLN A 322 2.93 28.08 33.17
N LEU A 323 3.08 27.43 34.33
CA LEU A 323 2.04 26.63 34.95
C LEU A 323 0.82 27.46 35.40
N ILE A 324 1.04 28.69 35.89
CA ILE A 324 -0.05 29.61 36.25
C ILE A 324 -0.80 30.05 35.00
N LEU A 325 -0.08 30.47 33.95
CA LEU A 325 -0.70 30.90 32.68
C LEU A 325 -1.43 29.77 31.95
N GLN A 326 -1.05 28.50 32.17
CA GLN A 326 -1.81 27.35 31.68
C GLN A 326 -3.22 27.24 32.30
N LYS A 327 -3.44 27.83 33.48
CA LYS A 327 -4.74 27.80 34.19
C LYS A 327 -5.64 29.01 33.93
N ALA A 328 -5.12 30.06 33.31
CA ALA A 328 -5.92 31.24 32.96
C ALA A 328 -7.15 30.88 32.09
N ILE A 329 -8.23 31.67 32.15
CA ILE A 329 -9.40 31.47 31.29
C ILE A 329 -9.02 31.77 29.84
N ASN A 330 -8.51 32.98 29.61
CA ASN A 330 -7.91 33.40 28.35
C ASN A 330 -6.41 33.57 28.52
N PHE A 331 -5.65 33.25 27.46
CA PHE A 331 -4.20 33.43 27.42
C PHE A 331 -3.82 34.23 26.18
N THR A 332 -3.01 35.26 26.38
CA THR A 332 -2.43 36.07 25.31
C THR A 332 -0.91 36.02 25.43
N GLY A 333 -0.26 35.70 24.31
CA GLY A 333 1.20 35.60 24.20
C GLY A 333 1.68 35.96 22.80
N PHE A 334 2.98 36.18 22.65
CA PHE A 334 3.58 36.64 21.40
C PHE A 334 4.20 35.49 20.60
N SER A 335 4.02 35.50 19.27
CA SER A 335 4.25 34.34 18.39
C SER A 335 5.70 33.85 18.31
N LEU A 336 6.66 34.68 18.72
CA LEU A 336 8.09 34.40 18.59
C LEU A 336 8.74 33.99 19.93
N SER A 337 7.99 34.00 21.03
CA SER A 337 8.50 33.57 22.33
C SER A 337 8.35 32.06 22.51
N ASN A 338 9.47 31.36 22.69
CA ASN A 338 9.47 29.92 23.03
C ASN A 338 8.64 29.61 24.28
N HIS A 339 8.63 30.53 25.27
CA HIS A 339 7.78 30.43 26.47
C HIS A 339 6.28 30.50 26.13
N SER A 340 5.85 31.41 25.26
CA SER A 340 4.45 31.52 24.83
C SER A 340 3.99 30.28 24.04
N CYS A 341 4.86 29.74 23.18
CA CYS A 341 4.60 28.50 22.45
C CYS A 341 4.45 27.30 23.39
N ALA A 342 5.32 27.18 24.40
CA ALA A 342 5.22 26.13 25.40
C ALA A 342 3.91 26.20 26.20
N ILE A 343 3.50 27.39 26.64
CA ILE A 343 2.22 27.60 27.36
C ILE A 343 1.02 27.22 26.49
N ALA A 344 0.98 27.68 25.23
CA ALA A 344 -0.09 27.35 24.30
C ALA A 344 -0.19 25.84 24.02
N GLN A 345 0.95 25.18 23.84
CA GLN A 345 1.04 23.75 23.61
C GLN A 345 0.55 22.94 24.81
N HIS A 346 0.92 23.33 26.03
CA HIS A 346 0.43 22.69 27.25
C HIS A 346 -1.07 22.87 27.48
N ARG A 347 -1.60 24.08 27.25
CA ARG A 347 -3.05 24.34 27.33
C ARG A 347 -3.82 23.46 26.34
N TRP A 348 -3.34 23.36 25.10
CA TRP A 348 -3.91 22.50 24.07
C TRP A 348 -3.98 21.02 24.50
N ARG A 349 -2.89 20.49 25.09
CA ARG A 349 -2.83 19.11 25.61
C ARG A 349 -3.86 18.86 26.72
N SER A 350 -4.10 19.84 27.60
CA SER A 350 -4.95 19.67 28.79
C SER A 350 -6.47 19.70 28.53
N ARG A 351 -6.93 20.34 27.45
CA ARG A 351 -8.38 20.59 27.21
C ARG A 351 -9.07 19.63 26.23
N GLY A 352 -8.34 18.69 25.62
CA GLY A 352 -8.94 17.51 24.96
C GLY A 352 -9.90 17.76 23.77
N SER A 353 -9.93 18.96 23.17
CA SER A 353 -10.81 19.27 22.04
C SER A 353 -10.04 19.19 20.72
N CYS A 354 -10.34 18.17 19.91
CA CYS A 354 -9.92 18.07 18.52
C CYS A 354 -10.98 18.71 17.62
N ASP A 355 -10.48 19.45 16.63
CA ASP A 355 -11.19 20.03 15.48
C ASP A 355 -11.83 21.42 15.71
N LYS A 356 -11.25 22.42 15.02
CA LYS A 356 -11.67 23.84 14.82
C LYS A 356 -10.94 24.98 15.55
N ALA A 357 -9.86 24.74 16.30
CA ALA A 357 -9.13 25.84 16.93
C ALA A 357 -8.12 26.59 16.03
N TYR A 358 -7.83 26.12 14.80
CA TYR A 358 -7.00 26.89 13.86
C TYR A 358 -7.78 27.99 13.11
N ASP A 359 -9.13 27.91 13.09
CA ASP A 359 -9.99 28.91 12.41
C ASP A 359 -10.53 29.99 13.36
N SER A 360 -10.34 29.89 14.67
CA SER A 360 -10.84 30.88 15.64
C SER A 360 -9.75 31.76 16.26
N GLY A 361 -8.50 31.65 15.82
CA GLY A 361 -7.45 32.58 16.19
C GLY A 361 -7.55 33.85 15.34
N THR A 362 -7.89 34.98 15.94
CA THR A 362 -7.81 36.27 15.26
C THR A 362 -6.34 36.64 15.11
N TYR A 363 -5.82 36.61 13.88
CA TYR A 363 -4.52 37.17 13.54
C TYR A 363 -4.67 38.68 13.39
N PHE A 364 -3.91 39.45 14.18
CA PHE A 364 -3.85 40.90 14.02
C PHE A 364 -2.62 41.26 13.20
N ASP A 365 -2.81 41.58 11.92
CA ASP A 365 -1.75 42.10 11.04
C ASP A 365 -1.48 43.57 11.38
N GLY A 366 -0.45 43.80 12.20
CA GLY A 366 0.20 45.09 12.39
C GLY A 366 1.68 45.01 11.97
N PRO A 367 2.30 46.13 11.53
CA PRO A 367 3.54 46.12 10.74
C PRO A 367 4.82 45.71 11.49
N SER A 368 4.78 45.11 12.69
CA SER A 368 6.03 44.69 13.35
C SER A 368 6.06 43.44 14.23
N THR A 369 4.97 42.78 14.66
CA THR A 369 5.05 41.42 15.26
C THR A 369 3.67 40.75 15.36
N PRO A 370 3.49 39.45 15.01
CA PRO A 370 2.21 38.75 15.17
C PRO A 370 1.88 38.46 16.64
N MET A 371 0.62 38.66 17.03
CA MET A 371 0.11 38.38 18.38
C MET A 371 -1.03 37.35 18.32
N PHE A 372 -1.07 36.41 19.26
CA PHE A 372 -2.10 35.36 19.31
C PHE A 372 -3.11 35.62 20.44
N LEU A 373 -4.41 35.55 20.11
CA LEU A 373 -5.50 35.60 21.08
C LEU A 373 -6.25 34.26 21.13
N TRP A 374 -6.45 33.72 22.34
CA TRP A 374 -7.20 32.48 22.57
C TRP A 374 -8.41 32.74 23.47
N ARG A 375 -9.65 32.58 22.95
CA ARG A 375 -10.93 32.76 23.68
C ARG A 375 -11.62 31.42 23.99
N GLY A 376 -12.23 31.33 25.18
CA GLY A 376 -12.71 30.07 25.76
C GLY A 376 -14.19 29.92 26.10
N ASP A 377 -15.14 30.54 25.38
CA ASP A 377 -16.58 30.44 25.72
C ASP A 377 -17.35 29.49 24.79
N TRP A 378 -18.01 28.44 25.35
CA TRP A 378 -19.10 27.69 24.70
C TRP A 378 -20.17 27.23 25.71
N PRO A 379 -21.46 27.53 25.49
CA PRO A 379 -22.57 26.95 26.24
C PRO A 379 -23.00 25.59 25.67
N TRP A 380 -23.68 24.82 26.51
CA TRP A 380 -24.03 23.40 26.36
C TRP A 380 -24.84 23.05 25.08
N TRP A 381 -24.42 22.01 24.33
CA TRP A 381 -25.29 21.27 23.37
C TRP A 381 -24.88 19.78 23.23
N PRO A 382 -25.82 18.82 23.00
CA PRO A 382 -25.57 17.37 23.02
C PRO A 382 -25.12 16.75 21.68
N SER A 383 -24.35 15.65 21.80
CA SER A 383 -24.06 14.57 20.83
C SER A 383 -23.35 14.90 19.50
N CYS A 384 -22.08 14.50 19.44
CA CYS A 384 -21.16 14.54 18.29
C CYS A 384 -21.47 13.52 17.18
N GLU A 385 -22.56 13.65 16.44
CA GLU A 385 -22.88 12.69 15.36
C GLU A 385 -23.24 13.29 13.99
N LYS A 386 -23.11 14.61 13.76
CA LYS A 386 -23.61 15.22 12.51
C LYS A 386 -22.62 15.50 11.36
N ASP A 387 -21.30 15.44 11.53
CA ASP A 387 -20.38 15.90 10.46
C ASP A 387 -19.56 14.82 9.73
N VAL A 388 -19.79 13.52 9.96
CA VAL A 388 -19.07 12.44 9.24
C VAL A 388 -19.87 11.89 8.02
N GLY A 389 -20.99 12.53 7.67
CA GLY A 389 -21.90 12.11 6.60
C GLY A 389 -21.65 12.72 5.22
N GLY A 390 -20.57 13.49 5.03
CA GLY A 390 -20.19 13.99 3.71
C GLY A 390 -19.79 12.81 2.83
N ALA A 391 -20.66 12.39 1.91
CA ALA A 391 -20.26 11.54 0.80
C ALA A 391 -18.99 12.16 0.20
N SER A 392 -17.93 11.37 0.04
CA SER A 392 -16.65 11.86 -0.48
C SER A 392 -16.91 12.55 -1.81
N GLN A 393 -16.93 13.87 -1.80
CA GLN A 393 -17.20 14.65 -2.99
C GLN A 393 -16.01 14.44 -3.91
N ALA A 394 -16.27 14.01 -5.15
CA ALA A 394 -15.25 13.96 -6.17
C ALA A 394 -14.52 15.32 -6.22
N ILE A 395 -13.21 15.32 -6.48
CA ILE A 395 -12.46 16.57 -6.62
C ILE A 395 -13.12 17.35 -7.76
N PRO A 396 -13.74 18.51 -7.48
CA PRO A 396 -14.37 19.29 -8.52
C PRO A 396 -13.29 19.92 -9.39
N LYS A 397 -13.51 19.94 -10.71
CA LYS A 397 -12.66 20.68 -11.63
C LYS A 397 -12.99 22.16 -11.52
N ARG A 398 -12.11 22.98 -10.93
CA ARG A 398 -12.30 24.43 -10.78
C ARG A 398 -11.47 25.21 -11.80
N ILE A 399 -10.29 24.69 -12.12
CA ILE A 399 -9.37 25.35 -13.04
C ILE A 399 -9.56 24.82 -14.45
N VAL A 400 -10.05 25.68 -15.34
CA VAL A 400 -10.12 25.41 -16.78
C VAL A 400 -9.33 26.49 -17.51
N SER A 401 -8.31 26.07 -18.25
CA SER A 401 -7.42 26.96 -18.98
C SER A 401 -7.49 26.65 -20.47
N GLN A 402 -7.61 27.69 -21.28
CA GLN A 402 -7.49 27.58 -22.74
C GLN A 402 -6.06 27.82 -23.21
N SER A 403 -5.20 28.38 -22.36
CA SER A 403 -3.84 28.76 -22.73
C SER A 403 -2.83 27.66 -22.47
N CYS A 404 -2.90 26.95 -21.34
CA CYS A 404 -1.95 25.89 -21.01
C CYS A 404 -2.68 24.72 -20.37
N ARG A 405 -2.42 23.51 -20.86
CA ARG A 405 -2.97 22.28 -20.30
C ARG A 405 -1.88 21.26 -20.05
N LEU A 406 -1.82 20.80 -18.80
CA LEU A 406 -0.93 19.73 -18.40
C LEU A 406 -1.62 18.39 -18.69
N ILE A 407 -0.98 17.52 -19.45
CA ILE A 407 -1.58 16.26 -19.93
C ILE A 407 -0.90 15.08 -19.25
N PHE A 408 -1.65 14.31 -18.46
CA PHE A 408 -1.19 13.03 -17.92
C PHE A 408 -1.83 11.87 -18.68
N PHE A 409 -1.02 10.96 -19.21
CA PHE A 409 -1.51 9.77 -19.93
C PHE A 409 -1.64 8.60 -18.96
N ALA A 410 -2.85 8.33 -18.49
CA ALA A 410 -3.13 7.25 -17.56
C ALA A 410 -3.58 6.00 -18.32
N GLY A 411 -2.83 4.92 -18.20
CA GLY A 411 -3.14 3.68 -18.89
C GLY A 411 -2.54 2.49 -18.18
N VAL A 412 -3.14 1.33 -18.37
CA VAL A 412 -2.55 0.07 -17.92
C VAL A 412 -1.29 -0.21 -18.74
N GLU A 413 -0.29 -0.86 -18.17
CA GLU A 413 0.97 -1.10 -18.87
C GLU A 413 0.75 -1.78 -20.23
N GLY A 414 1.38 -1.24 -21.28
CA GLY A 414 1.17 -1.70 -22.65
C GLY A 414 -0.07 -1.14 -23.36
N THR A 415 -0.74 -0.11 -22.82
CA THR A 415 -1.92 0.54 -23.45
C THR A 415 -1.61 1.64 -24.46
N GLY A 416 -0.33 2.03 -24.65
CA GLY A 416 0.03 2.97 -25.71
C GLY A 416 0.93 4.13 -25.31
N HIS A 417 1.56 4.13 -24.12
CA HIS A 417 2.51 5.18 -23.76
C HIS A 417 3.61 5.37 -24.82
N HIS A 418 4.18 4.29 -25.36
CA HIS A 418 5.17 4.38 -26.45
C HIS A 418 4.60 4.95 -27.73
N PHE A 419 3.31 4.71 -28.02
CA PHE A 419 2.66 5.31 -29.18
C PHE A 419 2.58 6.82 -29.03
N TRP A 420 2.16 7.30 -27.85
CA TRP A 420 2.13 8.74 -27.55
C TRP A 420 3.52 9.38 -27.46
N HIS A 421 4.52 8.65 -26.97
CA HIS A 421 5.92 9.10 -26.99
C HIS A 421 6.41 9.38 -28.42
N SER A 422 6.13 8.49 -29.38
CA SER A 422 6.47 8.73 -30.78
C SER A 422 5.70 9.89 -31.40
N LEU A 423 4.47 10.13 -30.92
CA LEU A 423 3.54 11.07 -31.53
C LEU A 423 3.69 12.52 -31.03
N LEU A 424 3.96 12.71 -29.74
CA LEU A 424 4.00 14.04 -29.11
C LEU A 424 5.11 14.98 -29.60
N PRO A 425 6.30 14.51 -30.03
CA PRO A 425 7.29 15.38 -30.68
C PRO A 425 6.75 16.08 -31.93
N HIS A 426 5.70 15.54 -32.57
CA HIS A 426 5.03 16.18 -33.69
C HIS A 426 3.99 17.23 -33.25
N LEU A 427 3.56 17.22 -31.99
CA LEU A 427 2.55 18.14 -31.45
C LEU A 427 3.14 19.35 -30.71
N HIS A 428 4.35 19.24 -30.14
CA HIS A 428 4.91 20.37 -29.37
C HIS A 428 6.43 20.27 -29.08
N PRO A 429 7.16 21.41 -29.06
CA PRO A 429 8.59 21.46 -28.71
C PRO A 429 8.94 21.44 -27.21
N PHE A 430 7.99 21.33 -26.26
CA PHE A 430 8.27 21.49 -24.81
C PHE A 430 8.80 20.23 -24.10
N THR A 431 9.84 19.63 -24.66
CA THR A 431 10.42 18.39 -24.13
C THR A 431 11.11 18.59 -22.77
N THR A 432 11.78 19.72 -22.54
CA THR A 432 12.59 19.96 -21.32
C THR A 432 11.77 20.04 -20.03
N TRP A 433 10.64 20.74 -20.04
CA TRP A 433 9.72 20.79 -18.89
C TRP A 433 9.18 19.40 -18.56
N SER A 434 8.83 18.64 -19.59
CA SER A 434 8.26 17.30 -19.47
C SER A 434 9.22 16.34 -18.76
N GLU A 435 10.51 16.42 -19.04
CA GLU A 435 11.55 15.62 -18.36
C GLU A 435 11.67 15.97 -16.88
N ASN A 436 11.71 17.27 -16.54
CA ASN A 436 11.77 17.74 -15.15
C ASN A 436 10.56 17.29 -14.33
N PHE A 437 9.36 17.40 -14.90
CA PHE A 437 8.14 16.88 -14.28
C PHE A 437 8.20 15.39 -14.07
N SER A 438 8.56 14.66 -15.13
CA SER A 438 8.58 13.21 -15.08
C SER A 438 9.52 12.73 -13.97
N ALA A 439 10.70 13.35 -13.81
CA ALA A 439 11.65 13.04 -12.74
C ALA A 439 11.12 13.34 -11.32
N GLN A 440 10.32 14.41 -11.12
CA GLN A 440 9.71 14.69 -9.81
C GLN A 440 8.52 13.77 -9.51
N LEU A 441 7.75 13.40 -10.53
CA LEU A 441 6.68 12.43 -10.40
C LEU A 441 7.24 11.04 -10.11
N TYR A 442 8.30 10.66 -10.80
CA TYR A 442 9.02 9.43 -10.62
C TYR A 442 10.44 9.47 -11.24
N ASP A 443 11.46 9.18 -10.44
CA ASP A 443 12.84 8.99 -10.86
C ASP A 443 13.18 7.49 -10.87
N ASN A 444 13.44 6.93 -12.05
CA ASN A 444 13.74 5.51 -12.21
C ASN A 444 15.13 5.12 -11.68
N TYR A 445 16.09 6.05 -11.71
CA TYR A 445 17.45 5.79 -11.25
C TYR A 445 17.49 5.69 -9.74
N HIS A 446 16.87 6.66 -9.07
CA HIS A 446 16.85 6.73 -7.61
C HIS A 446 15.68 5.98 -6.98
N LYS A 447 14.66 5.60 -7.77
CA LYS A 447 13.39 5.01 -7.32
C LYS A 447 12.67 5.89 -6.28
N VAL A 448 12.80 7.20 -6.44
CA VAL A 448 12.13 8.23 -5.63
C VAL A 448 11.21 9.06 -6.52
N GLY A 449 10.46 9.98 -5.94
CA GLY A 449 9.45 10.75 -6.64
C GLY A 449 8.09 10.64 -5.97
N PHE A 450 7.18 11.51 -6.37
CA PHE A 450 5.85 11.64 -5.77
C PHE A 450 5.03 10.34 -5.80
N PHE A 451 5.17 9.52 -6.84
CA PHE A 451 4.44 8.26 -6.99
C PHE A 451 5.15 7.01 -6.44
N SER A 452 6.43 7.09 -6.05
CA SER A 452 7.21 5.92 -5.65
C SER A 452 7.75 5.96 -4.23
N THR A 453 7.88 7.14 -3.64
CA THR A 453 8.40 7.23 -2.29
C THR A 453 7.35 6.76 -1.26
N TRP A 454 7.76 5.81 -0.42
CA TRP A 454 6.99 5.39 0.76
C TRP A 454 7.26 6.31 1.96
N ASP A 455 8.28 7.15 1.87
CA ASP A 455 8.62 8.14 2.89
C ASP A 455 7.73 9.38 2.73
N GLU A 456 6.97 9.66 3.77
CA GLU A 456 6.01 10.76 3.83
C GLU A 456 6.65 12.14 3.72
N SER A 457 7.82 12.34 4.35
CA SER A 457 8.55 13.60 4.29
C SER A 457 9.07 13.87 2.88
N VAL A 458 9.60 12.84 2.22
CA VAL A 458 10.05 12.90 0.82
C VAL A 458 8.87 13.17 -0.11
N ARG A 459 7.71 12.53 0.12
CA ARG A 459 6.50 12.75 -0.66
C ARG A 459 5.99 14.19 -0.55
N SER A 460 5.98 14.74 0.66
CA SER A 460 5.59 16.13 0.93
C SER A 460 6.53 17.12 0.23
N ASN A 461 7.85 16.87 0.27
CA ASN A 461 8.81 17.69 -0.45
C ASN A 461 8.59 17.66 -1.96
N HIS A 462 8.31 16.48 -2.54
CA HIS A 462 7.96 16.39 -3.96
C HIS A 462 6.63 17.08 -4.27
N SER A 463 5.63 17.05 -3.40
CA SER A 463 4.35 17.70 -3.63
C SER A 463 4.50 19.22 -3.74
N ILE A 464 5.31 19.83 -2.87
CA ILE A 464 5.65 21.27 -2.91
C ILE A 464 6.36 21.59 -4.24
N ARG A 465 7.38 20.81 -4.60
CA ARG A 465 8.15 21.02 -5.83
C ARG A 465 7.29 20.86 -7.09
N ILE A 466 6.41 19.86 -7.12
CA ILE A 466 5.48 19.65 -8.25
C ILE A 466 4.54 20.84 -8.38
N LYS A 467 3.96 21.35 -7.28
CA LYS A 467 3.08 22.53 -7.33
C LYS A 467 3.82 23.76 -7.88
N GLN A 468 5.06 23.97 -7.45
CA GLN A 468 5.87 25.07 -7.95
C GLN A 468 6.20 24.91 -9.44
N LEU A 469 6.64 23.71 -9.86
CA LEU A 469 6.89 23.40 -11.26
C LEU A 469 5.63 23.58 -12.12
N MET A 470 4.45 23.19 -11.62
CA MET A 470 3.17 23.38 -12.29
C MET A 470 2.90 24.86 -12.57
N ALA A 471 3.04 25.71 -11.56
CA ALA A 471 2.83 27.16 -11.70
C ALA A 471 3.86 27.81 -12.64
N ASP A 472 5.14 27.41 -12.55
CA ASP A 472 6.21 27.96 -13.38
C ASP A 472 6.06 27.54 -14.86
N ALA A 473 5.69 26.28 -15.11
CA ALA A 473 5.45 25.77 -16.45
C ALA A 473 4.19 26.39 -17.07
N ASP A 474 3.10 26.54 -16.32
CA ASP A 474 1.89 27.23 -16.80
C ASP A 474 2.21 28.67 -17.21
N ARG A 475 2.98 29.41 -16.40
CA ARG A 475 3.45 30.77 -16.74
C ARG A 475 4.28 30.78 -18.02
N SER A 476 5.31 29.93 -18.10
CA SER A 476 6.21 29.87 -19.26
C SER A 476 5.47 29.51 -20.55
N ILE A 477 4.50 28.58 -20.49
CA ILE A 477 3.73 28.15 -21.66
C ILE A 477 2.77 29.27 -22.10
N ARG A 478 2.14 29.98 -21.15
CA ARG A 478 1.30 31.14 -21.46
C ARG A 478 2.07 32.26 -22.16
N GLU A 479 3.26 32.57 -21.68
CA GLU A 479 4.15 33.58 -22.29
C GLU A 479 4.54 33.25 -23.73
N GLN A 480 4.53 31.96 -24.09
CA GLN A 480 4.85 31.47 -25.44
C GLN A 480 3.62 31.30 -26.33
N GLY A 481 2.47 31.86 -25.93
CA GLY A 481 1.24 31.81 -26.69
C GLY A 481 0.38 30.58 -26.42
N GLY A 482 0.72 29.78 -25.40
CA GLY A 482 -0.03 28.61 -24.96
C GLY A 482 0.46 27.27 -25.52
N GLY A 483 -0.13 26.17 -25.05
CA GLY A 483 0.22 24.83 -25.51
C GLY A 483 -0.16 23.70 -24.57
N ILE A 484 0.34 22.50 -24.90
CA ILE A 484 0.17 21.28 -24.11
C ILE A 484 1.49 20.89 -23.46
N LEU A 485 1.43 20.38 -22.23
CA LEU A 485 2.60 19.85 -21.53
C LEU A 485 2.36 18.40 -21.09
N PRO A 486 2.91 17.41 -21.81
CA PRO A 486 2.79 16.00 -21.42
C PRO A 486 3.66 15.68 -20.19
N LEU A 487 3.07 15.03 -19.18
CA LEU A 487 3.72 14.84 -17.88
C LEU A 487 4.47 13.51 -17.72
N ASN A 488 4.19 12.49 -18.52
CA ASN A 488 4.66 11.12 -18.24
C ASN A 488 4.97 10.23 -19.45
N VAL A 489 5.06 10.80 -20.64
CA VAL A 489 5.25 10.03 -21.88
C VAL A 489 6.51 10.42 -22.65
N LEU A 490 7.13 11.58 -22.37
CA LEU A 490 8.30 12.06 -23.11
C LEU A 490 9.67 11.63 -22.55
N SER A 491 9.73 11.02 -21.36
CA SER A 491 11.01 10.64 -20.73
C SER A 491 11.20 9.11 -20.73
N GLU A 492 11.83 8.58 -21.78
CA GLU A 492 12.24 7.18 -21.82
C GLU A 492 13.48 6.90 -20.94
N GLY A 493 14.31 7.92 -20.68
CA GLY A 493 15.58 7.76 -19.98
C GLY A 493 15.46 7.71 -18.45
N THR A 494 15.07 8.83 -17.85
CA THR A 494 15.25 9.04 -16.40
C THR A 494 14.05 8.61 -15.56
N SER A 495 12.82 8.74 -16.06
CA SER A 495 11.60 8.37 -15.32
C SER A 495 10.93 7.11 -15.86
N GLY A 496 11.20 6.73 -17.11
CA GLY A 496 10.36 5.77 -17.81
C GLY A 496 8.93 6.29 -18.01
N MET A 497 8.11 5.47 -18.68
CA MET A 497 6.70 5.78 -18.94
C MET A 497 5.84 5.33 -17.78
N MET A 498 5.26 6.28 -17.03
CA MET A 498 4.45 5.95 -15.86
C MET A 498 3.11 5.34 -16.27
N SER A 499 2.90 4.06 -15.99
CA SER A 499 1.68 3.31 -16.28
C SER A 499 1.15 2.56 -15.04
N TYR A 500 0.03 1.85 -15.17
CA TYR A 500 -0.55 1.02 -14.10
C TYR A 500 -0.36 -0.46 -14.42
N PRO A 501 0.33 -1.28 -13.63
CA PRO A 501 1.35 -0.85 -12.68
C PRO A 501 2.49 -0.12 -13.38
N ASN A 502 3.35 0.53 -12.61
CA ASN A 502 4.57 1.15 -13.08
C ASN A 502 5.74 0.21 -12.79
N LEU A 503 6.66 0.10 -13.74
CA LEU A 503 8.02 -0.48 -13.57
C LEU A 503 8.09 -1.98 -13.32
N PHE A 504 9.32 -2.47 -13.17
CA PHE A 504 9.64 -3.82 -12.76
C PHE A 504 9.90 -3.90 -11.26
N GLY A 505 9.53 -5.02 -10.64
CA GLY A 505 9.88 -5.29 -9.24
C GLY A 505 8.95 -6.28 -8.57
N VAL A 506 9.31 -6.68 -7.36
CA VAL A 506 8.51 -7.59 -6.53
C VAL A 506 7.20 -6.95 -6.04
N ASP A 507 7.20 -5.64 -5.85
CA ASP A 507 6.05 -4.86 -5.37
C ASP A 507 5.37 -4.08 -6.51
N ARG A 508 5.57 -4.51 -7.76
CA ARG A 508 5.02 -3.87 -8.96
C ARG A 508 3.52 -3.61 -8.86
N ALA A 509 2.78 -4.52 -8.25
CA ALA A 509 1.33 -4.39 -8.03
C ALA A 509 0.92 -3.13 -7.23
N LEU A 510 1.83 -2.54 -6.46
CA LEU A 510 1.60 -1.35 -5.63
C LEU A 510 2.29 -0.10 -6.16
N GLN A 511 3.09 -0.24 -7.22
CA GLN A 511 3.73 0.88 -7.89
C GLN A 511 2.75 1.38 -8.96
N TYR A 512 2.02 2.44 -8.67
CA TYR A 512 1.06 3.02 -9.60
C TYR A 512 0.98 4.54 -9.42
N PRO A 513 0.72 5.29 -10.51
CA PRO A 513 0.42 6.70 -10.41
C PRO A 513 -0.82 6.93 -9.53
N ASN A 514 -0.81 8.00 -8.73
CA ASN A 514 -1.99 8.44 -7.99
C ASN A 514 -2.56 9.70 -8.66
N VAL A 515 -3.39 9.50 -9.69
CA VAL A 515 -3.96 10.61 -10.48
C VAL A 515 -4.95 11.44 -9.67
N HIS A 516 -5.57 10.88 -8.63
CA HIS A 516 -6.38 11.64 -7.68
C HIS A 516 -5.53 12.68 -6.93
N ALA A 517 -4.39 12.25 -6.37
CA ALA A 517 -3.47 13.16 -5.69
C ALA A 517 -2.84 14.17 -6.66
N LEU A 518 -2.53 13.77 -7.90
CA LEU A 518 -2.03 14.68 -8.93
C LEU A 518 -3.07 15.76 -9.30
N ALA A 519 -4.33 15.39 -9.46
CA ALA A 519 -5.42 16.33 -9.72
C ALA A 519 -5.60 17.34 -8.59
N LYS A 520 -5.53 16.89 -7.33
CA LYS A 520 -5.54 17.79 -6.17
C LYS A 520 -4.39 18.81 -6.23
N LEU A 521 -3.16 18.35 -6.50
CA LEU A 521 -2.00 19.24 -6.62
C LEU A 521 -2.15 20.26 -7.76
N ALA A 522 -2.75 19.85 -8.88
CA ALA A 522 -3.00 20.75 -10.00
C ALA A 522 -4.03 21.83 -9.67
N GLU A 523 -5.14 21.48 -9.02
CA GLU A 523 -6.14 22.45 -8.59
C GLU A 523 -5.58 23.40 -7.53
N ASP A 524 -4.80 22.89 -6.57
CA ASP A 524 -4.07 23.71 -5.59
C ASP A 524 -3.08 24.68 -6.24
N ALA A 525 -2.43 24.25 -7.33
CA ALA A 525 -1.47 25.06 -8.07
C ALA A 525 -2.12 26.04 -9.07
N GLY A 526 -3.45 26.00 -9.22
CA GLY A 526 -4.16 26.86 -10.16
C GLY A 526 -3.92 26.51 -11.64
N VAL A 527 -3.59 25.25 -11.96
CA VAL A 527 -3.28 24.81 -13.33
C VAL A 527 -4.30 23.83 -13.89
N ASP A 528 -4.52 23.87 -15.21
CA ASP A 528 -5.46 22.96 -15.86
C ASP A 528 -4.81 21.59 -16.18
N LEU A 529 -4.96 20.65 -15.25
CA LEU A 529 -4.63 19.24 -15.51
C LEU A 529 -5.75 18.52 -16.27
N ARG A 530 -5.35 17.77 -17.30
CA ARG A 530 -6.16 16.84 -18.07
C ARG A 530 -5.52 15.45 -18.08
N ILE A 531 -6.34 14.42 -18.05
CA ILE A 531 -5.93 13.02 -18.00
C ILE A 531 -6.44 12.32 -19.26
N VAL A 532 -5.53 11.81 -20.09
CA VAL A 532 -5.88 10.99 -21.26
C VAL A 532 -5.85 9.53 -20.83
N LEU A 533 -7.01 8.88 -20.80
CA LEU A 533 -7.17 7.47 -20.47
C LEU A 533 -6.81 6.61 -21.68
N LEU A 534 -5.70 5.90 -21.59
CA LEU A 534 -5.25 4.97 -22.62
C LEU A 534 -5.94 3.62 -22.41
N VAL A 535 -6.78 3.28 -23.38
CA VAL A 535 -7.59 2.07 -23.39
C VAL A 535 -7.03 1.11 -24.44
N ARG A 536 -6.81 -0.13 -24.04
CA ARG A 536 -6.48 -1.23 -24.93
C ARG A 536 -7.18 -2.51 -24.45
N HIS A 537 -7.59 -3.35 -25.38
CA HIS A 537 -8.29 -4.59 -25.10
C HIS A 537 -7.46 -5.49 -24.16
N PRO A 538 -8.05 -6.06 -23.10
CA PRO A 538 -7.34 -6.85 -22.09
C PRO A 538 -6.50 -8.00 -22.67
N GLY A 539 -7.04 -8.71 -23.67
CA GLY A 539 -6.33 -9.82 -24.32
C GLY A 539 -5.03 -9.37 -25.01
N SER A 540 -5.04 -8.17 -25.59
CA SER A 540 -3.86 -7.58 -26.26
C SER A 540 -2.79 -7.18 -25.23
N ILE A 541 -3.21 -6.67 -24.07
CA ILE A 541 -2.31 -6.30 -22.98
C ILE A 541 -1.67 -7.53 -22.36
N VAL A 542 -2.47 -8.55 -22.02
CA VAL A 542 -1.97 -9.82 -21.46
C VAL A 542 -0.94 -10.45 -22.40
N ARG A 543 -1.24 -10.53 -23.70
CA ARG A 543 -0.28 -11.04 -24.68
C ARG A 543 0.98 -10.19 -24.76
N SER A 544 0.85 -8.87 -24.79
CA SER A 544 1.99 -7.96 -24.83
C SER A 544 2.89 -8.13 -23.61
N GLY A 545 2.30 -8.26 -22.41
CA GLY A 545 3.03 -8.50 -21.16
C GLY A 545 3.78 -9.83 -21.16
N LEU A 546 3.15 -10.90 -21.66
CA LEU A 546 3.80 -12.22 -21.81
C LEU A 546 4.94 -12.18 -22.83
N LYS A 547 4.72 -11.57 -24.00
CA LYS A 547 5.73 -11.46 -25.07
C LYS A 547 6.96 -10.67 -24.61
N ARG A 548 6.77 -9.63 -23.81
CA ARG A 548 7.85 -8.80 -23.26
C ARG A 548 8.44 -9.35 -21.96
N HIS A 549 8.00 -10.53 -21.51
CA HIS A 549 8.41 -11.16 -20.25
C HIS A 549 8.17 -10.29 -19.01
N PHE A 550 7.19 -9.39 -19.08
CA PHE A 550 6.74 -8.62 -17.92
C PHE A 550 6.05 -9.54 -16.91
N GLU A 551 5.36 -10.56 -17.43
CA GLU A 551 4.57 -11.50 -16.65
C GLU A 551 5.04 -12.92 -16.92
N LYS A 552 5.12 -13.72 -15.86
CA LYS A 552 5.60 -15.11 -15.94
C LYS A 552 4.54 -16.06 -16.50
N THR A 553 3.28 -15.80 -16.18
CA THR A 553 2.14 -16.64 -16.57
C THR A 553 0.96 -15.79 -16.98
N GLN A 554 0.07 -16.36 -17.79
CA GLN A 554 -1.14 -15.66 -18.26
C GLN A 554 -2.03 -15.24 -17.09
N MET A 555 -2.21 -16.10 -16.08
CA MET A 555 -2.99 -15.76 -14.89
C MET A 555 -2.35 -14.66 -14.05
N HIS A 556 -1.02 -14.61 -13.99
CA HIS A 556 -0.33 -13.51 -13.31
C HIS A 556 -0.58 -12.18 -14.04
N ALA A 557 -0.49 -12.17 -15.37
CA ALA A 557 -0.82 -11.02 -16.20
C ALA A 557 -2.28 -10.56 -16.02
N ILE A 558 -3.24 -11.49 -16.01
CA ILE A 558 -4.65 -11.18 -15.82
C ILE A 558 -4.89 -10.55 -14.44
N LYS A 559 -4.33 -11.11 -13.36
CA LYS A 559 -4.49 -10.57 -12.00
C LYS A 559 -3.86 -9.19 -11.85
N MET A 560 -2.65 -8.99 -12.38
CA MET A 560 -1.99 -7.68 -12.41
C MET A 560 -2.84 -6.65 -13.15
N TYR A 561 -3.35 -7.02 -14.31
CA TYR A 561 -4.20 -6.17 -15.15
C TYR A 561 -5.52 -5.79 -14.44
N THR A 562 -6.22 -6.77 -13.88
CA THR A 562 -7.48 -6.54 -13.14
C THR A 562 -7.25 -5.60 -11.96
N LEU A 563 -6.15 -5.79 -11.21
CA LEU A 563 -5.81 -4.90 -10.10
C LEU A 563 -5.51 -3.47 -10.59
N ALA A 564 -4.73 -3.32 -11.66
CA ALA A 564 -4.39 -2.04 -12.26
C ALA A 564 -5.65 -1.28 -12.75
N LEU A 565 -6.55 -1.96 -13.45
CA LEU A 565 -7.84 -1.40 -13.86
C LEU A 565 -8.71 -1.01 -12.68
N ALA A 566 -8.81 -1.87 -11.66
CA ALA A 566 -9.61 -1.59 -10.47
C ALA A 566 -9.08 -0.33 -9.76
N LEU A 567 -7.76 -0.22 -9.60
CA LEU A 567 -7.09 0.95 -9.04
C LEU A 567 -7.36 2.23 -9.84
N LEU A 568 -7.17 2.19 -11.16
CA LEU A 568 -7.42 3.33 -12.03
C LEU A 568 -8.89 3.75 -11.98
N SER A 569 -9.82 2.81 -12.15
CA SER A 569 -11.26 3.03 -12.09
C SER A 569 -11.70 3.66 -10.76
N ALA A 570 -11.11 3.21 -9.65
CA ALA A 570 -11.35 3.74 -8.32
C ALA A 570 -10.80 5.17 -8.15
N GLN A 571 -9.63 5.50 -8.69
CA GLN A 571 -9.13 6.87 -8.65
C GLN A 571 -9.97 7.82 -9.52
N LEU A 572 -10.45 7.34 -10.67
CA LEU A 572 -11.32 8.11 -11.56
C LEU A 572 -12.73 8.34 -10.97
N SER A 573 -13.25 7.43 -10.15
CA SER A 573 -14.55 7.66 -9.48
C SER A 573 -14.54 8.83 -8.50
N LEU A 574 -13.35 9.27 -8.09
CA LEU A 574 -13.12 10.37 -7.17
C LEU A 574 -12.78 11.69 -7.88
N LEU A 575 -12.83 11.73 -9.21
CA LEU A 575 -12.56 12.91 -10.02
C LEU A 575 -13.81 13.35 -10.77
N ASP A 576 -13.95 14.66 -10.96
CA ASP A 576 -14.93 15.21 -11.90
C ASP A 576 -14.66 14.66 -13.33
N PRO A 577 -15.68 14.20 -14.09
CA PRO A 577 -15.48 13.67 -15.43
C PRO A 577 -14.75 14.61 -16.40
N SER A 578 -14.81 15.92 -16.19
CA SER A 578 -14.09 16.90 -17.01
C SER A 578 -12.56 16.83 -16.87
N PHE A 579 -12.03 16.12 -15.87
CA PHE A 579 -10.60 15.86 -15.76
C PHE A 579 -10.07 14.91 -16.84
N PHE A 580 -10.91 14.05 -17.45
CA PHE A 580 -10.40 12.99 -18.31
C PHE A 580 -11.15 12.79 -19.62
N ALA A 581 -10.42 12.31 -20.63
CA ALA A 581 -10.95 11.86 -21.91
C ALA A 581 -10.28 10.54 -22.30
N CYS A 582 -10.95 9.72 -23.11
CA CYS A 582 -10.45 8.40 -23.48
C CYS A 582 -9.81 8.39 -24.87
N TRP A 583 -8.78 7.57 -25.02
CA TRP A 583 -8.16 7.23 -26.30
C TRP A 583 -8.00 5.72 -26.41
N ARG A 584 -8.44 5.15 -27.53
CA ARG A 584 -8.47 3.70 -27.76
C ARG A 584 -7.35 3.29 -28.73
N TYR A 585 -6.48 2.40 -28.26
CA TYR A 585 -5.33 1.92 -29.03
C TYR A 585 -5.75 1.16 -30.31
N GLU A 586 -6.83 0.37 -30.25
CA GLU A 586 -7.32 -0.39 -31.41
C GLU A 586 -8.00 0.49 -32.47
N ALA A 587 -8.42 1.69 -32.11
CA ALA A 587 -9.13 2.62 -32.99
C ALA A 587 -8.58 4.04 -32.82
N PRO A 588 -7.27 4.26 -33.07
CA PRO A 588 -6.56 5.43 -32.56
C PRO A 588 -6.95 6.75 -33.25
N THR A 589 -7.67 6.67 -34.38
CA THR A 589 -8.21 7.83 -35.12
C THR A 589 -9.64 8.19 -34.70
N VAL A 590 -10.37 7.31 -34.01
CA VAL A 590 -11.75 7.56 -33.58
C VAL A 590 -11.76 8.54 -32.41
N GLY A 591 -12.50 9.64 -32.55
CA GLY A 591 -12.58 10.68 -31.50
C GLY A 591 -11.32 11.53 -31.34
N ILE A 592 -10.35 11.45 -32.27
CA ILE A 592 -9.06 12.15 -32.12
C ILE A 592 -9.19 13.67 -32.15
N SER A 593 -10.18 14.21 -32.89
CA SER A 593 -10.48 15.64 -32.90
C SER A 593 -10.91 16.13 -31.52
N ASP A 594 -11.86 15.43 -30.90
CA ASP A 594 -12.34 15.74 -29.56
C ASP A 594 -11.20 15.62 -28.53
N LEU A 595 -10.33 14.63 -28.70
CA LEU A 595 -9.17 14.44 -27.85
C LEU A 595 -8.14 15.56 -27.98
N LEU A 596 -7.82 15.99 -29.20
CA LEU A 596 -6.93 17.13 -29.45
C LEU A 596 -7.51 18.42 -28.86
N GLN A 597 -8.81 18.64 -29.04
CA GLN A 597 -9.53 19.76 -28.44
C GLN A 597 -9.50 19.69 -26.91
N PHE A 598 -9.69 18.50 -26.32
CA PHE A 598 -9.62 18.26 -24.88
C PHE A 598 -8.20 18.50 -24.33
N MET A 599 -7.17 18.09 -25.07
CA MET A 599 -5.77 18.37 -24.73
C MET A 599 -5.42 19.85 -24.90
N GLY A 600 -6.18 20.61 -25.69
CA GLY A 600 -5.87 22.01 -26.00
C GLY A 600 -4.82 22.14 -27.12
N SER A 601 -4.69 21.12 -27.96
CA SER A 601 -3.87 21.19 -29.17
C SER A 601 -4.50 22.13 -30.20
N ARG A 602 -3.65 22.84 -30.95
CA ARG A 602 -4.04 23.70 -32.08
C ARG A 602 -3.85 23.04 -33.45
N GLU A 603 -3.28 21.83 -33.46
CA GLU A 603 -3.01 21.09 -34.68
C GLU A 603 -4.31 20.71 -35.40
N ASP A 604 -4.25 20.67 -36.73
CA ASP A 604 -5.35 20.19 -37.56
C ASP A 604 -5.60 18.69 -37.27
N PRO A 605 -6.81 18.30 -36.83
CA PRO A 605 -7.14 16.90 -36.61
C PRO A 605 -6.87 15.99 -37.80
N ASP A 606 -7.00 16.48 -39.04
CA ASP A 606 -6.82 15.66 -40.24
C ASP A 606 -5.35 15.35 -40.55
N ASP A 607 -4.45 16.31 -40.32
CA ASP A 607 -3.00 16.07 -40.40
C ASP A 607 -2.58 15.07 -39.31
N PHE A 608 -3.10 15.24 -38.10
CA PHE A 608 -2.78 14.34 -36.99
C PHE A 608 -3.29 12.91 -37.21
N LYS A 609 -4.48 12.73 -37.82
CA LYS A 609 -4.99 11.41 -38.22
C LYS A 609 -4.02 10.68 -39.14
N GLN A 610 -3.35 11.38 -40.06
CA GLN A 610 -2.39 10.76 -40.99
C GLN A 610 -1.16 10.24 -40.24
N VAL A 611 -0.63 11.00 -39.28
CA VAL A 611 0.47 10.57 -38.42
C VAL A 611 0.07 9.36 -37.57
N VAL A 612 -1.10 9.43 -36.92
CA VAL A 612 -1.67 8.32 -36.14
C VAL A 612 -1.84 7.06 -36.99
N ALA A 613 -2.38 7.18 -38.20
CA ALA A 613 -2.60 6.05 -39.11
C ALA A 613 -1.31 5.44 -39.65
N LYS A 614 -0.21 6.19 -39.69
CA LYS A 614 1.12 5.69 -40.05
C LYS A 614 1.71 4.85 -38.91
N GLU A 615 1.62 5.33 -37.68
CA GLU A 615 2.15 4.67 -36.49
C GLU A 615 1.32 3.44 -36.06
N SER A 616 0.01 3.40 -36.36
CA SER A 616 -0.89 2.32 -35.90
C SER A 616 -0.76 1.00 -36.67
N ARG A 617 -0.15 0.98 -37.87
CA ARG A 617 -0.10 -0.19 -38.79
C ARG A 617 0.64 -1.42 -38.25
N GLN A 618 1.27 -1.35 -37.08
CA GLN A 618 2.12 -2.41 -36.55
C GLN A 618 1.45 -3.39 -35.57
N GLY A 619 0.14 -3.28 -35.26
CA GLY A 619 -0.40 -3.91 -34.04
C GLY A 619 -1.67 -4.78 -34.07
N ALA A 620 -2.36 -4.95 -35.20
CA ALA A 620 -3.80 -5.33 -35.16
C ALA A 620 -4.15 -6.83 -35.29
N ASN A 621 -3.21 -7.76 -35.49
CA ASN A 621 -3.60 -9.12 -35.89
C ASN A 621 -3.76 -10.13 -34.72
N GLU A 622 -4.95 -10.77 -34.76
CA GLU A 622 -5.43 -11.97 -34.08
C GLU A 622 -5.68 -11.86 -32.57
N ILE A 623 -6.92 -11.94 -32.10
CA ILE A 623 -7.24 -12.23 -30.68
C ILE A 623 -7.76 -13.67 -30.64
N GLY A 624 -6.92 -14.62 -30.20
CA GLY A 624 -7.35 -16.00 -29.96
C GLY A 624 -8.35 -16.12 -28.81
N ALA A 625 -8.98 -17.30 -28.66
CA ALA A 625 -9.99 -17.56 -27.63
C ALA A 625 -9.53 -17.15 -26.22
N THR A 626 -10.41 -16.45 -25.49
CA THR A 626 -10.12 -15.85 -24.18
C THR A 626 -10.44 -16.81 -23.03
N PRO A 627 -9.50 -17.09 -22.11
CA PRO A 627 -9.77 -17.87 -20.90
C PRO A 627 -10.84 -17.24 -20.00
N ALA A 628 -11.48 -18.03 -19.13
CA ALA A 628 -12.53 -17.55 -18.23
C ALA A 628 -12.04 -16.41 -17.31
N ALA A 629 -10.81 -16.47 -16.80
CA ALA A 629 -10.24 -15.41 -15.98
C ALA A 629 -10.09 -14.07 -16.73
N LEU A 630 -9.88 -14.12 -18.05
CA LEU A 630 -9.82 -12.92 -18.89
C LEU A 630 -11.22 -12.30 -19.04
N GLN A 631 -12.31 -13.06 -18.89
CA GLN A 631 -13.67 -12.52 -18.91
C GLN A 631 -13.91 -11.52 -17.77
N THR A 632 -13.42 -11.78 -16.55
CA THR A 632 -13.52 -10.83 -15.44
C THR A 632 -12.77 -9.53 -15.73
N ALA A 633 -11.55 -9.64 -16.27
CA ALA A 633 -10.76 -8.48 -16.70
C ALA A 633 -11.45 -7.70 -17.83
N THR A 634 -12.07 -8.39 -18.79
CA THR A 634 -12.83 -7.79 -19.89
C THR A 634 -14.12 -7.13 -19.42
N ALA A 635 -14.89 -7.78 -18.55
CA ALA A 635 -16.09 -7.20 -17.97
C ALA A 635 -15.76 -5.92 -17.19
N LEU A 636 -14.67 -5.93 -16.42
CA LEU A 636 -14.17 -4.73 -15.74
C LEU A 636 -13.74 -3.64 -16.72
N HIS A 637 -12.96 -3.99 -17.74
CA HIS A 637 -12.52 -3.06 -18.76
C HIS A 637 -13.71 -2.37 -19.42
N ASN A 638 -14.73 -3.12 -19.80
CA ASN A 638 -15.93 -2.60 -20.45
C ASN A 638 -16.81 -1.80 -19.49
N ALA A 639 -16.88 -2.19 -18.22
CA ALA A 639 -17.55 -1.38 -17.20
C ALA A 639 -16.85 -0.03 -16.99
N MET A 640 -15.50 -0.01 -16.99
CA MET A 640 -14.72 1.22 -16.94
C MET A 640 -14.96 2.09 -18.18
N LEU A 641 -14.93 1.49 -19.37
CA LEU A 641 -15.22 2.18 -20.62
C LEU A 641 -16.62 2.78 -20.64
N SER A 642 -17.64 1.99 -20.30
CA SER A 642 -19.03 2.45 -20.27
C SER A 642 -19.25 3.56 -19.24
N LYS A 643 -18.50 3.55 -18.12
CA LYS A 643 -18.65 4.55 -17.06
C LYS A 643 -17.92 5.86 -17.37
N TYR A 644 -16.74 5.80 -17.98
CA TYR A 644 -15.82 6.94 -18.08
C TYR A 644 -15.51 7.39 -19.52
N CYS A 645 -15.85 6.58 -20.50
CA CYS A 645 -15.66 6.90 -21.91
C CYS A 645 -17.01 7.07 -22.60
N ASN A 646 -17.06 7.90 -23.65
CA ASN A 646 -18.28 8.05 -24.45
C ASN A 646 -18.76 6.69 -24.98
N ALA A 647 -20.07 6.48 -25.02
CA ALA A 647 -20.70 5.21 -25.39
C ALA A 647 -20.21 4.66 -26.74
N SER A 648 -19.85 5.54 -27.69
CA SER A 648 -19.29 5.15 -28.99
C SER A 648 -17.96 4.38 -28.92
N LEU A 649 -17.30 4.36 -27.76
CA LEU A 649 -16.06 3.62 -27.54
C LEU A 649 -16.27 2.26 -26.87
N ALA A 650 -17.42 2.03 -26.25
CA ALA A 650 -17.76 0.74 -25.65
C ALA A 650 -18.04 -0.28 -26.77
N ASP A 651 -17.53 -1.50 -26.63
CA ASP A 651 -17.88 -2.58 -27.55
C ASP A 651 -19.31 -3.01 -27.25
N ASP A 652 -20.26 -2.65 -28.12
CA ASP A 652 -21.70 -2.91 -27.96
C ASP A 652 -22.01 -4.40 -27.69
N ASN A 653 -21.11 -5.30 -28.09
CA ASN A 653 -21.29 -6.75 -27.94
C ASN A 653 -20.94 -7.29 -26.55
N VAL A 654 -20.25 -6.53 -25.70
CA VAL A 654 -19.88 -7.00 -24.37
C VAL A 654 -20.53 -6.11 -23.31
N SER A 655 -21.83 -6.29 -23.20
CA SER A 655 -22.64 -5.78 -22.09
C SER A 655 -21.89 -6.00 -20.77
N SER A 656 -21.78 -4.94 -19.97
CA SER A 656 -21.28 -4.96 -18.58
C SER A 656 -22.28 -5.67 -17.65
N GLN A 657 -22.83 -6.79 -18.12
CA GLN A 657 -23.90 -7.50 -17.47
C GLN A 657 -23.39 -8.01 -16.14
N LYS A 658 -23.91 -7.42 -15.07
CA LYS A 658 -23.77 -7.96 -13.73
C LYS A 658 -24.20 -9.41 -13.77
N LEU A 659 -23.47 -10.29 -13.11
CA LEU A 659 -23.88 -11.66 -12.92
C LEU A 659 -25.22 -11.66 -12.17
N PRO A 660 -26.33 -12.04 -12.82
CA PRO A 660 -27.64 -12.03 -12.18
C PRO A 660 -27.70 -13.12 -11.14
N LYS A 661 -28.33 -12.84 -10.00
CA LYS A 661 -28.63 -13.86 -8.99
C LYS A 661 -29.88 -14.62 -9.44
N ARG A 662 -29.73 -15.89 -9.85
CA ARG A 662 -30.86 -16.73 -10.29
C ARG A 662 -31.25 -17.71 -9.19
N ILE A 663 -30.27 -18.18 -8.42
CA ILE A 663 -30.51 -19.13 -7.35
C ILE A 663 -30.76 -18.41 -6.02
N VAL A 664 -31.94 -18.66 -5.45
CA VAL A 664 -32.32 -18.24 -4.11
C VAL A 664 -32.85 -19.47 -3.38
N SER A 665 -32.18 -19.86 -2.30
CA SER A 665 -32.51 -21.03 -1.50
C SER A 665 -32.87 -20.58 -0.09
N GLN A 666 -34.01 -21.05 0.40
CA GLN A 666 -34.39 -20.84 1.80
C GLN A 666 -33.81 -21.92 2.72
N SER A 667 -33.40 -23.07 2.15
CA SER A 667 -32.97 -24.24 2.91
C SER A 667 -31.46 -24.27 3.15
N CYS A 668 -30.62 -23.95 2.16
CA CYS A 668 -29.17 -23.97 2.35
C CYS A 668 -28.53 -22.78 1.66
N ARG A 669 -27.65 -22.07 2.36
CA ARG A 669 -26.93 -20.91 1.84
C ARG A 669 -25.44 -21.02 2.11
N PHE A 670 -24.65 -20.48 1.19
CA PHE A 670 -23.20 -20.54 1.23
C PHE A 670 -22.64 -19.13 1.48
N PRO A 671 -22.51 -18.67 2.75
CA PRO A 671 -21.95 -17.37 3.03
C PRO A 671 -20.41 -17.35 2.81
N PHE A 672 -19.96 -16.43 1.95
CA PHE A 672 -18.58 -16.04 1.79
C PHE A 672 -18.35 -14.67 2.44
N PHE A 673 -17.41 -14.58 3.36
CA PHE A 673 -17.10 -13.35 4.09
C PHE A 673 -16.00 -12.58 3.36
N ALA A 674 -16.40 -11.62 2.54
CA ALA A 674 -15.49 -10.78 1.78
C ALA A 674 -15.13 -9.53 2.58
N GLY A 675 -13.85 -9.37 2.93
CA GLY A 675 -13.41 -8.23 3.73
C GLY A 675 -11.93 -7.96 3.52
N ILE A 676 -11.54 -6.72 3.75
CA ILE A 676 -10.11 -6.37 3.78
C ILE A 676 -9.45 -7.05 4.97
N GLU A 677 -8.18 -7.43 4.86
CA GLU A 677 -7.49 -8.13 5.96
C GLU A 677 -7.62 -7.37 7.30
N GLY A 678 -8.00 -8.08 8.35
CA GLY A 678 -8.25 -7.49 9.67
C GLY A 678 -9.62 -6.79 9.84
N THR A 679 -10.58 -7.00 8.92
CA THR A 679 -11.95 -6.45 9.02
C THR A 679 -12.93 -7.29 9.83
N GLY A 680 -12.58 -8.51 10.26
CA GLY A 680 -13.45 -9.29 11.14
C GLY A 680 -13.50 -10.80 10.91
N HIS A 681 -12.68 -11.36 10.02
CA HIS A 681 -12.70 -12.81 9.78
C HIS A 681 -12.51 -13.65 11.06
N HIS A 682 -11.54 -13.31 11.92
CA HIS A 682 -11.37 -14.02 13.21
C HIS A 682 -12.56 -13.83 14.16
N PHE A 683 -13.26 -12.70 14.06
CA PHE A 683 -14.47 -12.47 14.83
C PHE A 683 -15.57 -13.45 14.36
N TRP A 684 -15.79 -13.56 13.05
CA TRP A 684 -16.75 -14.51 12.48
C TRP A 684 -16.35 -15.97 12.71
N HIS A 685 -15.07 -16.31 12.64
CA HIS A 685 -14.56 -17.63 13.03
C HIS A 685 -14.95 -18.01 14.46
N SER A 686 -14.85 -17.05 15.39
CA SER A 686 -15.20 -17.28 16.80
C SER A 686 -16.70 -17.35 17.04
N LEU A 687 -17.48 -16.64 16.21
CA LEU A 687 -18.91 -16.44 16.39
C LEU A 687 -19.74 -17.53 15.71
N LEU A 688 -19.29 -18.00 14.55
CA LEU A 688 -20.01 -18.97 13.76
C LEU A 688 -20.30 -20.27 14.52
N PRO A 689 -19.42 -20.86 15.33
CA PRO A 689 -19.71 -22.12 16.06
C PRO A 689 -20.99 -22.11 16.90
N TYR A 690 -21.57 -20.94 17.15
CA TYR A 690 -22.84 -20.73 17.83
C TYR A 690 -24.08 -20.68 16.91
N LEU A 691 -23.93 -20.59 15.58
CA LEU A 691 -25.04 -20.37 14.65
C LEU A 691 -25.72 -21.65 14.13
N HIS A 692 -25.12 -22.82 14.36
CA HIS A 692 -25.61 -24.20 14.24
C HIS A 692 -24.36 -25.11 14.27
N PRO A 693 -24.42 -26.40 14.67
CA PRO A 693 -23.34 -27.35 14.35
C PRO A 693 -23.13 -27.37 12.84
N PHE A 694 -22.00 -26.82 12.39
CA PHE A 694 -21.63 -26.85 10.99
C PHE A 694 -21.32 -28.26 10.55
N THR A 695 -21.63 -28.53 9.30
CA THR A 695 -21.21 -29.74 8.64
C THR A 695 -19.71 -29.67 8.30
N ASN A 696 -19.04 -30.83 8.31
CA ASN A 696 -17.64 -30.99 7.87
C ASN A 696 -17.37 -30.46 6.44
N TRP A 697 -18.42 -30.18 5.66
CA TRP A 697 -18.35 -29.62 4.31
C TRP A 697 -17.58 -28.29 4.22
N SER A 698 -17.71 -27.42 5.23
CA SER A 698 -17.04 -26.10 5.22
C SER A 698 -15.52 -26.24 5.09
N GLY A 699 -14.90 -27.19 5.81
CA GLY A 699 -13.45 -27.36 5.79
C GLY A 699 -12.92 -27.80 4.42
N ASN A 700 -13.52 -28.84 3.83
CA ASN A 700 -13.09 -29.36 2.53
C ASN A 700 -13.33 -28.35 1.41
N LEU A 701 -14.48 -27.69 1.40
CA LEU A 701 -14.81 -26.69 0.38
C LEU A 701 -13.89 -25.46 0.49
N SER A 702 -13.59 -25.03 1.72
CA SER A 702 -12.61 -23.96 1.96
C SER A 702 -11.23 -24.35 1.44
N ALA A 703 -10.78 -25.59 1.64
CA ALA A 703 -9.49 -26.09 1.16
C ALA A 703 -9.38 -26.13 -0.37
N GLU A 704 -10.48 -26.43 -1.08
CA GLU A 704 -10.52 -26.37 -2.54
C GLU A 704 -10.49 -24.93 -3.08
N LEU A 705 -11.11 -23.99 -2.36
CA LEU A 705 -10.98 -22.56 -2.68
C LEU A 705 -9.55 -22.08 -2.43
N TYR A 706 -8.98 -22.47 -1.29
CA TYR A 706 -7.59 -22.27 -0.94
C TYR A 706 -7.14 -23.23 0.17
N SER A 707 -5.99 -23.89 0.00
CA SER A 707 -5.29 -24.66 1.03
C SER A 707 -4.04 -23.92 1.48
N GLY A 708 -3.93 -23.60 2.77
CA GLY A 708 -2.77 -23.02 3.42
C GLY A 708 -1.58 -23.96 3.50
N ASP A 709 -1.83 -25.26 3.68
CA ASP A 709 -0.77 -26.28 3.74
C ASP A 709 -0.03 -26.39 2.41
N HIS A 710 -0.77 -26.37 1.31
CA HIS A 710 -0.20 -26.50 -0.04
C HIS A 710 0.01 -25.17 -0.74
N LYS A 711 -0.59 -24.08 -0.24
CA LYS A 711 -0.69 -22.77 -0.91
C LYS A 711 -1.31 -22.87 -2.32
N THR A 712 -2.14 -23.88 -2.54
CA THR A 712 -2.87 -24.16 -3.79
C THR A 712 -4.37 -23.97 -3.58
N GLY A 713 -5.18 -24.18 -4.63
CA GLY A 713 -6.62 -23.92 -4.60
C GLY A 713 -7.07 -23.01 -5.74
N PHE A 714 -8.38 -22.90 -5.90
CA PHE A 714 -9.01 -22.12 -6.96
C PHE A 714 -8.56 -20.65 -6.99
N PHE A 715 -8.39 -20.01 -5.83
CA PHE A 715 -7.98 -18.60 -5.75
C PHE A 715 -6.47 -18.36 -5.90
N SER A 716 -5.64 -19.36 -5.61
CA SER A 716 -4.17 -19.22 -5.56
C SER A 716 -3.44 -19.82 -6.74
N THR A 717 -4.01 -20.78 -7.45
CA THR A 717 -3.37 -21.38 -8.63
C THR A 717 -3.19 -20.36 -9.75
N TRP A 718 -2.04 -20.45 -10.43
CA TRP A 718 -1.70 -19.66 -11.62
C TRP A 718 -1.82 -20.48 -12.91
N ASP A 719 -2.13 -21.77 -12.77
CA ASP A 719 -2.31 -22.70 -13.88
C ASP A 719 -3.83 -22.86 -14.14
N GLU A 720 -4.24 -22.56 -15.38
CA GLU A 720 -5.65 -22.57 -15.77
C GLU A 720 -6.24 -23.98 -15.79
N SER A 721 -5.44 -25.01 -16.12
CA SER A 721 -5.89 -26.40 -16.09
C SER A 721 -6.17 -26.86 -14.65
N VAL A 722 -5.28 -26.51 -13.73
CA VAL A 722 -5.46 -26.78 -12.29
C VAL A 722 -6.67 -26.00 -11.75
N ARG A 723 -6.83 -24.74 -12.17
CA ARG A 723 -8.00 -23.91 -11.80
C ARG A 723 -9.31 -24.52 -12.28
N SER A 724 -9.34 -25.01 -13.52
CA SER A 724 -10.49 -25.70 -14.10
C SER A 724 -10.85 -26.96 -13.31
N ASN A 725 -9.85 -27.77 -12.92
CA ASN A 725 -10.08 -28.95 -12.09
C ASN A 725 -10.67 -28.60 -10.71
N HIS A 726 -10.14 -27.58 -10.04
CA HIS A 726 -10.74 -27.07 -8.80
C HIS A 726 -12.19 -26.60 -9.02
N SER A 727 -12.47 -25.92 -10.14
CA SER A 727 -13.81 -25.42 -10.45
C SER A 727 -14.85 -26.54 -10.56
N ILE A 728 -14.47 -27.68 -11.15
CA ILE A 728 -15.33 -28.86 -11.28
C ILE A 728 -15.61 -29.45 -9.89
N ARG A 729 -14.56 -29.64 -9.07
CA ARG A 729 -14.69 -30.19 -7.72
C ARG A 729 -15.53 -29.29 -6.80
N ILE A 730 -15.30 -27.97 -6.84
CA ILE A 730 -16.07 -26.98 -6.07
C ILE A 730 -17.56 -27.07 -6.40
N LYS A 731 -17.93 -27.12 -7.69
CA LYS A 731 -19.34 -27.23 -8.10
C LYS A 731 -19.98 -28.51 -7.57
N GLN A 732 -19.29 -29.64 -7.70
CA GLN A 732 -19.76 -30.93 -7.20
C GLN A 732 -19.96 -30.89 -5.68
N MET A 733 -18.97 -30.40 -4.94
CA MET A 733 -19.03 -30.30 -3.48
C MET A 733 -20.11 -29.34 -2.99
N MET A 734 -20.35 -28.23 -3.69
CA MET A 734 -21.44 -27.31 -3.39
C MET A 734 -22.81 -27.99 -3.56
N ALA A 735 -23.01 -28.70 -4.68
CA ALA A 735 -24.27 -29.42 -4.93
C ALA A 735 -24.51 -30.55 -3.92
N ASP A 736 -23.47 -31.30 -3.55
CA ASP A 736 -23.55 -32.38 -2.56
C ASP A 736 -23.83 -31.84 -1.14
N ALA A 737 -23.17 -30.73 -0.77
CA ALA A 737 -23.41 -30.06 0.50
C ALA A 737 -24.83 -29.49 0.59
N ASP A 738 -25.34 -28.86 -0.48
CA ASP A 738 -26.71 -28.35 -0.55
C ASP A 738 -27.73 -29.47 -0.36
N ARG A 739 -27.56 -30.60 -1.06
CA ARG A 739 -28.42 -31.79 -0.90
C ARG A 739 -28.42 -32.31 0.53
N SER A 740 -27.23 -32.55 1.09
CA SER A 740 -27.05 -33.09 2.44
C SER A 740 -27.67 -32.18 3.51
N ILE A 741 -27.56 -30.86 3.36
CA ILE A 741 -28.10 -29.90 4.33
C ILE A 741 -29.61 -29.77 4.19
N ARG A 742 -30.16 -29.83 2.97
CA ARG A 742 -31.61 -29.88 2.76
C ARG A 742 -32.25 -31.08 3.45
N GLU A 743 -31.61 -32.25 3.37
CA GLU A 743 -32.07 -33.47 4.05
C GLU A 743 -32.05 -33.34 5.58
N GLN A 744 -31.24 -32.44 6.13
CA GLN A 744 -31.13 -32.16 7.56
C GLN A 744 -32.07 -31.03 8.04
N GLY A 745 -32.94 -30.51 7.18
CA GLY A 745 -33.86 -29.41 7.52
C GLY A 745 -33.31 -28.01 7.24
N GLY A 746 -32.15 -27.91 6.60
CA GLY A 746 -31.54 -26.65 6.18
C GLY A 746 -30.35 -26.20 7.03
N GLY A 747 -29.70 -25.11 6.62
CA GLY A 747 -28.53 -24.57 7.32
C GLY A 747 -27.65 -23.65 6.48
N ILE A 748 -26.44 -23.39 7.00
CA ILE A 748 -25.44 -22.51 6.39
C ILE A 748 -24.10 -23.23 6.19
N VAL A 749 -23.43 -22.98 5.06
CA VAL A 749 -22.09 -23.49 4.74
C VAL A 749 -21.13 -22.32 4.59
N PRO A 750 -20.53 -21.82 5.68
CA PRO A 750 -19.56 -20.73 5.59
C PRO A 750 -18.32 -21.19 4.81
N LEU A 751 -17.88 -20.37 3.86
CA LEU A 751 -16.87 -20.77 2.88
C LEU A 751 -15.43 -20.43 3.25
N ASN A 752 -15.17 -19.51 4.18
CA ASN A 752 -13.82 -18.99 4.38
C ASN A 752 -13.46 -18.53 5.80
N VAL A 753 -14.24 -18.91 6.81
CA VAL A 753 -14.06 -18.38 8.18
C VAL A 753 -14.00 -19.46 9.25
N LEU A 754 -14.24 -20.73 8.95
CA LEU A 754 -14.23 -21.79 9.99
C LEU A 754 -12.91 -22.56 10.10
N ASN A 755 -12.11 -22.61 9.05
CA ASN A 755 -10.92 -23.46 9.02
C ASN A 755 -9.64 -22.65 8.80
N GLU A 756 -9.24 -21.88 9.82
CA GLU A 756 -8.02 -21.06 9.76
C GLU A 756 -6.77 -21.91 9.49
N ARG A 757 -6.72 -23.14 10.02
CA ARG A 757 -5.56 -24.02 9.87
C ARG A 757 -5.38 -24.52 8.44
N VAL A 758 -6.45 -25.04 7.83
CA VAL A 758 -6.33 -25.69 6.51
C VAL A 758 -6.42 -24.67 5.37
N SER A 759 -7.28 -23.66 5.47
CA SER A 759 -7.56 -22.75 4.34
C SER A 759 -7.23 -21.29 4.60
N GLY A 760 -6.82 -20.94 5.82
CA GLY A 760 -6.78 -19.53 6.25
C GLY A 760 -8.14 -18.84 6.14
N MET A 761 -8.12 -17.50 6.16
CA MET A 761 -9.33 -16.67 6.23
C MET A 761 -9.75 -16.01 4.91
N MET A 762 -9.10 -16.32 3.79
CA MET A 762 -9.40 -15.80 2.44
C MET A 762 -9.85 -14.33 2.37
N SER A 763 -9.06 -13.41 2.94
CA SER A 763 -9.33 -11.97 2.94
C SER A 763 -8.81 -11.26 1.68
N TYR A 764 -9.03 -9.94 1.60
CA TYR A 764 -8.46 -9.05 0.59
C TYR A 764 -7.38 -8.14 1.21
N PRO A 765 -6.08 -8.26 0.90
CA PRO A 765 -5.47 -9.42 0.27
C PRO A 765 -5.51 -10.62 1.22
N ASN A 766 -5.12 -11.76 0.68
CA ASN A 766 -5.07 -13.02 1.35
C ASN A 766 -3.60 -13.35 1.67
N PHE A 767 -3.33 -13.80 2.90
CA PHE A 767 -2.03 -14.30 3.35
C PHE A 767 -0.87 -13.30 3.36
N LEU A 768 0.27 -13.76 3.88
CA LEU A 768 1.54 -13.05 3.87
C LEU A 768 2.35 -13.42 2.61
N GLY A 769 3.14 -12.47 2.12
CA GLY A 769 4.06 -12.71 1.01
C GLY A 769 4.35 -11.46 0.20
N ARG A 770 5.33 -11.53 -0.70
CA ARG A 770 5.67 -10.42 -1.62
C ARG A 770 4.59 -10.19 -2.69
N THR A 771 3.92 -11.25 -3.12
CA THR A 771 2.82 -11.19 -4.11
C THR A 771 1.45 -11.01 -3.48
N ARG A 772 1.39 -10.62 -2.20
CA ARG A 772 0.16 -10.51 -1.41
C ARG A 772 -0.90 -9.65 -2.08
N ALA A 773 -0.51 -8.54 -2.71
CA ALA A 773 -1.42 -7.66 -3.46
C ALA A 773 -2.22 -8.36 -4.58
N LEU A 774 -1.73 -9.52 -5.08
CA LEU A 774 -2.37 -10.31 -6.14
C LEU A 774 -3.06 -11.58 -5.63
N GLN A 775 -2.88 -11.89 -4.35
CA GLN A 775 -3.51 -13.03 -3.71
C GLN A 775 -4.87 -12.59 -3.17
N ASN A 776 -5.84 -12.40 -4.05
CA ASN A 776 -7.20 -12.01 -3.66
C ASN A 776 -8.19 -13.10 -4.10
N PRO A 777 -9.27 -13.33 -3.33
CA PRO A 777 -10.39 -14.14 -3.79
C PRO A 777 -10.99 -13.58 -5.08
N ASP A 778 -11.40 -14.47 -5.99
CA ASP A 778 -12.11 -14.13 -7.22
C ASP A 778 -13.61 -14.34 -6.98
N VAL A 779 -14.24 -13.40 -6.29
CA VAL A 779 -15.65 -13.49 -5.89
C VAL A 779 -16.60 -13.56 -7.10
N PRO A 780 -16.39 -12.85 -8.23
CA PRO A 780 -17.19 -13.04 -9.44
C PRO A 780 -17.13 -14.48 -9.97
N ALA A 781 -15.93 -15.07 -10.02
CA ALA A 781 -15.80 -16.47 -10.43
C ALA A 781 -16.46 -17.43 -9.44
N LEU A 782 -16.35 -17.19 -8.12
CA LEU A 782 -17.05 -17.97 -7.10
C LEU A 782 -18.58 -17.89 -7.25
N ALA A 783 -19.12 -16.69 -7.50
CA ALA A 783 -20.54 -16.49 -7.73
C ALA A 783 -21.02 -17.23 -8.98
N LYS A 784 -20.23 -17.21 -10.06
CA LYS A 784 -20.55 -18.00 -11.26
C LYS A 784 -20.56 -19.50 -10.98
N LEU A 785 -19.58 -20.02 -10.22
CA LEU A 785 -19.55 -21.44 -9.85
C LEU A 785 -20.74 -21.84 -8.99
N ALA A 786 -21.16 -20.98 -8.05
CA ALA A 786 -22.34 -21.25 -7.23
C ALA A 786 -23.64 -21.29 -8.06
N GLU A 787 -23.83 -20.34 -8.97
CA GLU A 787 -24.99 -20.34 -9.88
C GLU A 787 -24.97 -21.59 -10.79
N ASP A 788 -23.80 -22.00 -11.28
CA ASP A 788 -23.64 -23.23 -12.08
C ASP A 788 -23.87 -24.50 -11.27
N ALA A 789 -23.59 -24.48 -9.98
CA ALA A 789 -23.87 -25.59 -9.06
C ALA A 789 -25.33 -25.60 -8.58
N GLY A 790 -26.14 -24.58 -8.92
CA GLY A 790 -27.51 -24.48 -8.45
C GLY A 790 -27.64 -24.15 -6.96
N VAL A 791 -26.65 -23.48 -6.36
CA VAL A 791 -26.63 -23.16 -4.92
C VAL A 791 -26.72 -21.67 -4.62
N ASP A 792 -27.27 -21.31 -3.46
CA ASP A 792 -27.45 -19.92 -3.05
C ASP A 792 -26.20 -19.35 -2.36
N LEU A 793 -25.32 -18.73 -3.14
CA LEU A 793 -24.17 -17.97 -2.61
C LEU A 793 -24.59 -16.62 -2.04
N ARG A 794 -24.04 -16.29 -0.87
CA ARG A 794 -24.23 -15.02 -0.17
C ARG A 794 -22.89 -14.39 0.16
N ILE A 795 -22.68 -13.13 -0.19
CA ILE A 795 -21.47 -12.38 0.12
C ILE A 795 -21.74 -11.48 1.32
N VAL A 796 -21.08 -11.78 2.43
CA VAL A 796 -21.07 -10.93 3.63
C VAL A 796 -19.88 -9.99 3.54
N LEU A 797 -20.14 -8.73 3.17
CA LEU A 797 -19.14 -7.68 3.07
C LEU A 797 -18.74 -7.17 4.45
N LEU A 798 -17.54 -7.52 4.89
CA LEU A 798 -16.96 -7.07 6.16
C LEU A 798 -16.32 -5.70 5.97
N LEU A 799 -16.84 -4.72 6.70
CA LEU A 799 -16.36 -3.34 6.67
C LEU A 799 -15.71 -2.97 7.98
N ARG A 800 -14.56 -2.29 7.88
CA ARG A 800 -13.86 -1.66 8.99
C ARG A 800 -13.23 -0.38 8.48
N HIS A 801 -13.23 0.66 9.31
CA HIS A 801 -12.69 1.96 8.96
C HIS A 801 -11.24 1.83 8.45
N PRO A 802 -10.86 2.47 7.32
CA PRO A 802 -9.53 2.35 6.71
C PRO A 802 -8.38 2.56 7.69
N ARG A 803 -8.46 3.60 8.53
CA ARG A 803 -7.44 3.91 9.56
C ARG A 803 -7.24 2.73 10.52
N SER A 804 -8.33 2.09 10.93
CA SER A 804 -8.30 0.94 11.85
C SER A 804 -7.66 -0.29 11.19
N VAL A 805 -7.91 -0.50 9.90
CA VAL A 805 -7.33 -1.60 9.12
C VAL A 805 -5.83 -1.42 8.94
N VAL A 806 -5.40 -0.25 8.44
CA VAL A 806 -3.98 0.09 8.22
C VAL A 806 -3.19 -0.03 9.53
N ARG A 807 -3.69 0.57 10.62
CA ARG A 807 -3.07 0.45 11.95
C ARG A 807 -2.98 -0.99 12.42
N SER A 808 -4.02 -1.80 12.19
CA SER A 808 -4.02 -3.21 12.56
C SER A 808 -2.97 -4.00 11.78
N GLY A 809 -2.86 -3.78 10.46
CA GLY A 809 -1.85 -4.41 9.61
C GLY A 809 -0.42 -4.04 10.01
N MET A 810 -0.16 -2.76 10.26
CA MET A 810 1.13 -2.29 10.76
C MET A 810 1.49 -2.91 12.12
N ARG A 811 0.56 -2.90 13.08
CA ARG A 811 0.81 -3.47 14.43
C ARG A 811 1.14 -4.95 14.37
N ARG A 812 0.55 -5.70 13.43
CA ARG A 812 0.79 -7.13 13.25
C ARG A 812 2.04 -7.42 12.40
N GLY A 813 2.72 -6.40 11.89
CA GLY A 813 3.90 -6.57 11.04
C GLY A 813 3.60 -7.12 9.64
N TYR A 814 2.35 -7.05 9.19
CA TYR A 814 1.95 -7.45 7.84
C TYR A 814 2.50 -6.47 6.79
N GLU A 815 2.65 -5.21 7.19
CA GLU A 815 3.09 -4.11 6.33
C GLU A 815 4.52 -3.70 6.69
N LYS A 816 5.48 -4.36 6.04
CA LYS A 816 6.91 -4.09 6.27
C LYS A 816 7.40 -2.82 5.57
N GLY A 817 6.67 -2.33 4.57
CA GLY A 817 7.03 -1.13 3.79
C GLY A 817 6.63 0.20 4.43
N GLY A 818 6.19 0.21 5.69
CA GLY A 818 5.74 1.42 6.39
C GLY A 818 4.29 1.82 6.08
N LEU A 819 3.92 3.04 6.49
CA LEU A 819 2.53 3.51 6.48
C LEU A 819 1.99 3.73 5.06
N ILE A 820 2.76 4.38 4.17
CA ILE A 820 2.30 4.62 2.79
C ILE A 820 2.14 3.30 2.03
N HIS A 821 3.04 2.34 2.22
CA HIS A 821 2.89 0.99 1.66
C HIS A 821 1.60 0.31 2.14
N ALA A 822 1.33 0.38 3.45
CA ALA A 822 0.10 -0.17 4.04
C ALA A 822 -1.16 0.47 3.45
N ILE A 823 -1.16 1.79 3.26
CA ILE A 823 -2.25 2.54 2.65
C ILE A 823 -2.41 2.16 1.17
N SER A 824 -1.32 2.04 0.41
CA SER A 824 -1.37 1.63 -1.00
C SER A 824 -1.88 0.20 -1.17
N MET A 825 -1.47 -0.72 -0.29
CA MET A 825 -1.98 -2.08 -0.24
C MET A 825 -3.48 -2.10 0.03
N TYR A 826 -3.92 -1.38 1.07
CA TYR A 826 -5.32 -1.26 1.43
C TYR A 826 -6.16 -0.67 0.30
N THR A 827 -5.66 0.40 -0.33
CA THR A 827 -6.34 1.07 -1.45
C THR A 827 -6.48 0.11 -2.62
N ALA A 828 -5.41 -0.59 -3.00
CA ALA A 828 -5.43 -1.53 -4.11
C ALA A 828 -6.42 -2.69 -3.90
N THR A 829 -6.44 -3.27 -2.70
CA THR A 829 -7.33 -4.40 -2.41
C THR A 829 -8.78 -3.96 -2.21
N LEU A 830 -9.02 -2.75 -1.69
CA LEU A 830 -10.36 -2.17 -1.61
C LEU A 830 -10.92 -1.84 -2.99
N SER A 831 -10.10 -1.28 -3.88
CA SER A 831 -10.48 -1.03 -5.28
C SER A 831 -10.84 -2.33 -6.00
N LEU A 832 -10.04 -3.38 -5.81
CA LEU A 832 -10.33 -4.70 -6.39
C LEU A 832 -11.62 -5.31 -5.83
N LEU A 833 -11.82 -5.25 -4.51
CA LEU A 833 -13.04 -5.74 -3.89
C LEU A 833 -14.28 -4.98 -4.39
N SER A 834 -14.24 -3.64 -4.41
CA SER A 834 -15.32 -2.80 -4.94
C SER A 834 -15.67 -3.15 -6.38
N THR A 835 -14.63 -3.37 -7.19
CA THR A 835 -14.76 -3.79 -8.56
C THR A 835 -15.44 -5.16 -8.68
N HIS A 836 -14.96 -6.16 -7.95
CA HIS A 836 -15.57 -7.49 -7.94
C HIS A 836 -17.05 -7.43 -7.54
N LEU A 837 -17.41 -6.66 -6.51
CA LEU A 837 -18.80 -6.49 -6.08
C LEU A 837 -19.64 -5.73 -7.10
N SER A 838 -19.03 -4.90 -7.97
CA SER A 838 -19.75 -4.17 -9.01
C SER A 838 -20.22 -5.07 -10.16
N LEU A 839 -19.55 -6.21 -10.33
CA LEU A 839 -19.89 -7.26 -11.31
C LEU A 839 -20.99 -8.20 -10.82
N LEU A 840 -21.45 -8.06 -9.58
CA LEU A 840 -22.50 -8.89 -8.98
C LEU A 840 -23.81 -8.14 -8.89
N ASP A 841 -24.92 -8.88 -8.95
CA ASP A 841 -26.21 -8.38 -8.50
C ASP A 841 -26.14 -8.00 -6.99
N PRO A 842 -26.61 -6.81 -6.58
CA PRO A 842 -26.61 -6.40 -5.17
C PRO A 842 -27.34 -7.37 -4.22
N SER A 843 -28.24 -8.22 -4.71
CA SER A 843 -28.91 -9.27 -3.94
C SER A 843 -27.96 -10.38 -3.45
N PHE A 844 -26.77 -10.52 -4.05
CA PHE A 844 -25.69 -11.35 -3.53
C PHE A 844 -25.08 -10.78 -2.25
N ILE A 845 -25.28 -9.51 -1.91
CA ILE A 845 -24.44 -8.80 -0.94
C ILE A 845 -25.26 -8.35 0.27
N ALA A 846 -24.70 -8.56 1.46
CA ALA A 846 -25.11 -7.89 2.70
C ALA A 846 -23.88 -7.38 3.44
N CYS A 847 -24.03 -6.28 4.17
CA CYS A 847 -22.90 -5.68 4.88
C CYS A 847 -22.91 -6.02 6.37
N TRP A 848 -21.71 -6.10 6.93
CA TRP A 848 -21.48 -6.12 8.37
C TRP A 848 -20.38 -5.13 8.73
N ARG A 849 -20.61 -4.30 9.75
CA ARG A 849 -19.68 -3.26 10.18
C ARG A 849 -18.97 -3.66 11.47
N TYR A 850 -17.65 -3.70 11.44
CA TYR A 850 -16.82 -4.06 12.58
C TYR A 850 -16.98 -3.10 13.76
N GLU A 851 -17.13 -1.81 13.50
CA GLU A 851 -17.30 -0.77 14.53
C GLU A 851 -18.69 -0.80 15.18
N ALA A 852 -19.68 -1.41 14.53
CA ALA A 852 -21.07 -1.46 14.98
C ALA A 852 -21.65 -2.86 14.76
N PRO A 853 -21.08 -3.90 15.39
CA PRO A 853 -21.34 -5.31 15.04
C PRO A 853 -22.78 -5.77 15.30
N ASN A 854 -23.54 -5.02 16.11
CA ASN A 854 -24.95 -5.29 16.43
C ASN A 854 -25.93 -4.65 15.44
N VAL A 855 -25.49 -3.67 14.65
CA VAL A 855 -26.37 -2.93 13.72
C VAL A 855 -26.67 -3.82 12.50
N GLY A 856 -27.96 -4.05 12.23
CA GLY A 856 -28.40 -4.87 11.10
C GLY A 856 -28.19 -6.38 11.27
N ILE A 857 -27.90 -6.85 12.49
CA ILE A 857 -27.56 -8.27 12.70
C ILE A 857 -28.72 -9.22 12.40
N SER A 858 -29.96 -8.80 12.68
CA SER A 858 -31.17 -9.57 12.33
C SER A 858 -31.28 -9.79 10.82
N ASP A 859 -31.09 -8.72 10.04
CA ASP A 859 -31.12 -8.79 8.58
C ASP A 859 -29.99 -9.66 8.05
N LEU A 860 -28.82 -9.61 8.68
CA LEU A 860 -27.66 -10.40 8.30
C LEU A 860 -27.85 -11.90 8.59
N LEU A 861 -28.38 -12.26 9.76
CA LEU A 861 -28.71 -13.65 10.09
C LEU A 861 -29.75 -14.20 9.11
N SER A 862 -30.81 -13.43 8.88
CA SER A 862 -31.84 -13.77 7.89
C SER A 862 -31.25 -13.90 6.49
N PHE A 863 -30.33 -13.02 6.09
CA PHE A 863 -29.64 -13.06 4.79
C PHE A 863 -28.71 -14.27 4.65
N MET A 864 -28.06 -14.70 5.73
CA MET A 864 -27.28 -15.93 5.73
C MET A 864 -28.15 -17.18 5.78
N GLY A 865 -29.43 -17.07 6.13
CA GLY A 865 -30.34 -18.21 6.28
C GLY A 865 -30.24 -18.89 7.66
N SER A 866 -29.74 -18.17 8.66
CA SER A 866 -29.73 -18.64 10.05
C SER A 866 -31.12 -18.45 10.68
N GLN A 867 -31.53 -19.45 11.48
CA GLN A 867 -32.78 -19.44 12.24
C GLN A 867 -32.59 -18.97 13.69
N GLU A 868 -31.36 -18.56 14.05
CA GLU A 868 -31.04 -18.14 15.42
C GLU A 868 -31.73 -16.82 15.79
N ASP A 869 -32.11 -16.71 17.07
CA ASP A 869 -32.71 -15.49 17.59
C ASP A 869 -31.68 -14.33 17.56
N PRO A 870 -32.01 -13.18 16.92
CA PRO A 870 -31.10 -12.05 16.88
C PRO A 870 -30.74 -11.47 18.25
N GLY A 871 -31.60 -11.63 19.26
CA GLY A 871 -31.37 -11.20 20.65
C GLY A 871 -30.29 -12.04 21.31
N ASP A 872 -30.39 -13.36 21.23
CA ASP A 872 -29.37 -14.29 21.73
C ASP A 872 -28.03 -14.06 21.02
N PHE A 873 -28.06 -13.90 19.70
CA PHE A 873 -26.83 -13.66 18.94
C PHE A 873 -26.14 -12.33 19.33
N LYS A 874 -26.90 -11.26 19.63
CA LYS A 874 -26.33 -10.01 20.17
C LYS A 874 -25.62 -10.21 21.51
N GLN A 875 -26.12 -11.10 22.37
CA GLN A 875 -25.46 -11.42 23.64
C GLN A 875 -24.12 -12.12 23.39
N ILE A 876 -24.07 -13.03 22.41
CA ILE A 876 -22.82 -13.68 21.99
C ILE A 876 -21.85 -12.65 21.42
N ILE A 877 -22.31 -11.75 20.55
CA ILE A 877 -21.49 -10.64 20.05
C ILE A 877 -20.93 -9.82 21.21
N ALA A 878 -21.75 -9.43 22.18
CA ALA A 878 -21.29 -8.66 23.35
C ALA A 878 -20.23 -9.39 24.18
N LYS A 879 -20.29 -10.73 24.26
CA LYS A 879 -19.29 -11.57 24.96
C LYS A 879 -17.94 -11.57 24.26
N TYR A 880 -17.91 -11.67 22.93
CA TYR A 880 -16.66 -11.79 22.14
C TYR A 880 -16.10 -10.46 21.67
N TYR A 881 -16.99 -9.50 21.41
CA TYR A 881 -16.62 -8.17 20.97
C TYR A 881 -16.23 -7.32 22.17
N ARG A 882 -14.95 -7.33 22.50
CA ARG A 882 -14.37 -6.33 23.41
C ARG A 882 -14.33 -5.01 22.65
N GLY A 883 -15.36 -4.19 22.84
CA GLY A 883 -15.46 -2.87 22.21
C GLY A 883 -14.11 -2.20 22.12
N GLY A 884 -13.69 -1.83 20.92
CA GLY A 884 -12.37 -1.22 20.72
C GLY A 884 -12.24 -0.04 21.68
N LYS A 885 -11.28 -0.10 22.61
CA LYS A 885 -10.96 1.05 23.47
C LYS A 885 -10.79 2.24 22.52
N LYS A 886 -11.53 3.34 22.75
CA LYS A 886 -11.45 4.56 21.93
C LYS A 886 -9.97 4.90 21.73
N HIS A 887 -9.47 4.64 20.53
CA HIS A 887 -8.07 4.85 20.24
C HIS A 887 -7.90 6.35 20.04
N ALA A 888 -7.36 7.04 21.06
CA ALA A 888 -6.97 8.43 20.93
C ALA A 888 -6.01 8.57 19.73
N SER A 889 -6.37 9.44 18.79
CA SER A 889 -5.56 9.78 17.62
C SER A 889 -4.29 10.50 18.10
N SER A 890 -3.12 9.92 17.82
CA SER A 890 -1.84 10.59 18.11
C SER A 890 -1.51 11.60 17.03
N ALA A 891 -0.86 12.71 17.38
CA ALA A 891 -0.52 13.84 16.49
C ALA A 891 0.28 13.48 15.21
N GLY A 892 0.93 12.31 15.17
CA GLY A 892 1.57 11.79 13.94
C GLY A 892 0.60 11.30 12.85
N GLU A 893 -0.72 11.39 13.05
CA GLU A 893 -1.74 10.89 12.10
C GLU A 893 -2.17 11.90 11.02
N LYS A 894 -1.82 13.20 11.13
CA LYS A 894 -2.38 14.24 10.23
C LYS A 894 -1.95 14.15 8.76
N LEU A 895 -0.73 13.74 8.45
CA LEU A 895 -0.25 13.65 7.06
C LEU A 895 -0.66 12.32 6.41
N ALA A 896 -0.78 11.25 7.22
CA ALA A 896 -1.32 9.97 6.81
C ALA A 896 -2.77 10.09 6.29
N ASP A 897 -3.49 11.10 6.77
CA ASP A 897 -4.87 11.34 6.37
C ASP A 897 -5.00 11.71 4.89
N GLU A 898 -4.03 12.39 4.27
CA GLU A 898 -4.08 12.67 2.83
C GLU A 898 -3.91 11.40 1.99
N ALA A 899 -2.95 10.55 2.34
CA ALA A 899 -2.78 9.27 1.65
C ALA A 899 -4.00 8.36 1.88
N LEU A 900 -4.61 8.43 3.06
CA LEU A 900 -5.79 7.66 3.44
C LEU A 900 -7.10 8.22 2.85
N GLN A 901 -7.13 9.45 2.33
CA GLN A 901 -8.33 10.05 1.74
C GLN A 901 -8.90 9.19 0.61
N THR A 902 -8.07 8.73 -0.33
CA THR A 902 -8.52 7.86 -1.44
C THR A 902 -9.15 6.56 -0.90
N ALA A 903 -8.47 5.90 0.03
CA ALA A 903 -8.97 4.69 0.69
C ALA A 903 -10.30 4.93 1.42
N THR A 904 -10.44 6.06 2.10
CA THR A 904 -11.64 6.45 2.87
C THR A 904 -12.80 6.79 1.95
N ALA A 905 -12.54 7.51 0.88
CA ALA A 905 -13.52 7.82 -0.15
C ALA A 905 -14.11 6.54 -0.76
N LEU A 906 -13.26 5.61 -1.17
CA LEU A 906 -13.68 4.31 -1.71
C LEU A 906 -14.44 3.46 -0.70
N HIS A 907 -14.03 3.49 0.57
CA HIS A 907 -14.73 2.79 1.64
C HIS A 907 -16.15 3.35 1.84
N ASN A 908 -16.30 4.67 1.80
CA ASN A 908 -17.59 5.34 1.90
C ASN A 908 -18.46 5.10 0.66
N GLU A 909 -17.88 5.05 -0.54
CA GLU A 909 -18.59 4.67 -1.77
C GLU A 909 -19.17 3.24 -1.65
N LEU A 910 -18.36 2.29 -1.16
CA LEU A 910 -18.81 0.91 -0.89
C LEU A 910 -19.97 0.87 0.11
N ILE A 911 -19.86 1.60 1.21
CA ILE A 911 -20.93 1.73 2.21
C ILE A 911 -22.20 2.28 1.58
N ALA A 912 -22.09 3.39 0.84
CA ALA A 912 -23.23 4.06 0.23
C ALA A 912 -23.90 3.17 -0.82
N LYS A 913 -23.12 2.37 -1.55
CA LYS A 913 -23.61 1.52 -2.64
C LYS A 913 -24.26 0.23 -2.14
N TYR A 914 -23.66 -0.45 -1.16
CA TYR A 914 -24.05 -1.81 -0.78
C TYR A 914 -24.69 -1.93 0.61
N CYS A 915 -24.50 -0.94 1.48
CA CYS A 915 -24.87 -1.05 2.89
C CYS A 915 -26.02 -0.13 3.28
N LYS A 916 -26.83 0.29 2.31
CA LYS A 916 -28.10 0.96 2.62
C LYS A 916 -28.95 0.01 3.45
N PRO A 917 -29.61 0.49 4.53
CA PRO A 917 -30.62 -0.30 5.21
C PRO A 917 -31.57 -0.81 4.12
N ARG A 918 -31.82 -2.12 4.08
CA ARG A 918 -32.91 -2.64 3.29
C ARG A 918 -34.18 -2.15 3.98
N SER A 919 -34.55 -0.90 3.72
CA SER A 919 -35.79 -0.29 4.20
C SER A 919 -36.90 -1.22 3.79
N ALA A 920 -37.40 -2.02 4.74
CA ALA A 920 -38.30 -3.16 4.58
C ALA A 920 -38.88 -3.22 3.17
N HIS A 921 -38.09 -3.73 2.21
CA HIS A 921 -38.58 -3.81 0.84
C HIS A 921 -39.76 -4.76 0.95
N ALA A 922 -40.93 -4.22 0.60
CA ALA A 922 -42.21 -4.89 0.65
C ALA A 922 -42.00 -6.36 0.29
N ARG A 923 -42.34 -7.25 1.23
CA ARG A 923 -42.32 -8.69 0.96
C ARG A 923 -43.03 -8.90 -0.40
N PRO A 924 -42.38 -9.54 -1.38
CA PRO A 924 -43.06 -9.86 -2.63
C PRO A 924 -44.28 -10.76 -2.38
#